data_AF-A0A1Y1BIL9-F1
#
_entry.id   AF-A0A1Y1BIL9-F1
#
_cell.length_a   1.000
_cell.length_b   1.000
_cell.length_c   1.000
_cell.angle_alpha   90.00
_cell.angle_beta   90.00
_cell.angle_gamma   90.00
#
_symmetry.space_group_name_H-M   'P 1'
#
loop_
_entity.id
_entity.type
_entity.pdbx_description
1 polymer ?
#
loop_
_entity_poly.entity_id
_entity_poly.type
_entity_poly.pdbx_seq_one_letter_code
_entity_poly.pdbx_strand_id
1 'polypeptide(L)'
;MIGQQNSTTQVNVESRLKEVKEENEILLLQLHQVQEELEHHYQQKRAAEKGWSRGAAGDVAPVAGNIDDELHNALAENQRLRALVTAQRKVHRLERENALNIKLGNLLIQGVDSPKALLSIPGALGKIWRSYRRQSPPEVLGGKAFTKVIAAYGEGGFDAVEKLMAGGAISPVTRANGYTTLGRHLMNHDRASAAEAARRAYALEPKSFRLKWLAFRLHEAGSLAEAEAMLEILPSDTKFSDSEARQASQLRYEAKHARQREAKQGAGFAERHEIEKQLSSLARAHDESVQLLAERAREIEVLTRVNAQLTQEKSALATHQEKALKQACVRDQDVDALKQSNARLEREKSELIARHENAVRQVTERTQEVESLKQLEVQLGQERSRLVEQHERNVEHVGELCQDVTDLTEAKTQLEEELLASIAMHEEVIEQLIACGLEVDAMKQAWAQLEQEKLSALAQYDEISAQVMERTRQVEALERAALQLEQEKAALKGQHDATLRQSTEHARHVVDLEQMAARLEQEIRALTARHEAEIATQVAERAREVDILDQARTRLERENLTLAAQYEDVVRQASDRDRDIELLTRIKAELEQQNSVLTTQLEGASEQAAERSRELDALKQANAVSERERQTLAARHEDAVKQEVEHKREIELLQAAKKQLEGEKSILLSQHGESSRLVVEHVEQINALQQQLENQQESDAELKARQRLVQEEMIRAEAQLELIKDILLREPEL
;
A
#
# COMPACT_ATOMS: atom_id res chain seq x y z
N MET A 1 -37.60 -14.77 -58.60
CA MET A 1 -36.83 -13.96 -57.64
C MET A 1 -37.15 -14.28 -56.16
N ILE A 2 -38.36 -14.67 -55.79
CA ILE A 2 -38.73 -14.95 -54.38
C ILE A 2 -38.10 -16.25 -53.82
N GLY A 3 -37.89 -17.27 -54.66
CA GLY A 3 -37.28 -18.54 -54.23
C GLY A 3 -35.79 -18.49 -53.89
N GLN A 4 -35.02 -17.54 -54.45
CA GLN A 4 -33.58 -17.39 -54.16
C GLN A 4 -33.33 -16.65 -52.84
N GLN A 5 -34.22 -15.75 -52.42
CA GLN A 5 -34.10 -15.00 -51.16
C GLN A 5 -34.43 -15.87 -49.93
N ASN A 6 -35.39 -16.80 -50.03
CA ASN A 6 -35.67 -17.72 -48.92
C ASN A 6 -34.52 -18.71 -48.69
N SER A 7 -33.87 -19.20 -49.75
CA SER A 7 -32.73 -20.12 -49.62
C SER A 7 -31.51 -19.43 -48.98
N THR A 8 -31.22 -18.17 -49.31
CA THR A 8 -30.12 -17.42 -48.68
C THR A 8 -30.39 -17.08 -47.22
N THR A 9 -31.66 -16.83 -46.87
CA THR A 9 -32.05 -16.56 -45.48
C THR A 9 -31.96 -17.81 -44.61
N GLN A 10 -32.34 -18.98 -45.14
CA GLN A 10 -32.23 -20.26 -44.45
C GLN A 10 -30.77 -20.67 -44.19
N VAL A 11 -29.90 -20.50 -45.20
CA VAL A 11 -28.46 -20.80 -45.08
C VAL A 11 -27.78 -19.88 -44.05
N ASN A 12 -28.22 -18.62 -43.93
CA ASN A 12 -27.69 -17.66 -42.95
C ASN A 12 -28.15 -17.98 -41.50
N VAL A 13 -29.37 -18.50 -41.33
CA VAL A 13 -29.83 -18.96 -40.02
C VAL A 13 -29.09 -20.23 -39.59
N GLU A 14 -28.87 -21.17 -40.52
CA GLU A 14 -28.10 -22.39 -40.24
C GLU A 14 -26.62 -22.10 -39.92
N SER A 15 -25.98 -21.16 -40.62
CA SER A 15 -24.60 -20.75 -40.30
C SER A 15 -24.50 -20.12 -38.92
N ARG A 16 -25.44 -19.23 -38.58
CA ARG A 16 -25.47 -18.55 -37.28
C ARG A 16 -25.79 -19.51 -36.13
N LEU A 17 -26.61 -20.53 -36.38
CA LEU A 17 -26.92 -21.56 -35.39
C LEU A 17 -25.73 -22.52 -35.17
N LYS A 18 -24.87 -22.68 -36.19
CA LYS A 18 -23.62 -23.43 -36.08
C LYS A 18 -22.55 -22.64 -35.34
N GLU A 19 -22.39 -21.35 -35.62
CA GLU A 19 -21.50 -20.44 -34.88
C GLU A 19 -21.86 -20.41 -33.38
N VAL A 20 -23.15 -20.28 -33.05
CA VAL A 20 -23.60 -20.29 -31.64
C VAL A 20 -23.38 -21.63 -30.95
N LYS A 21 -23.38 -22.76 -31.69
CA LYS A 21 -23.02 -24.07 -31.14
C LYS A 21 -21.53 -24.17 -30.88
N GLU A 22 -20.70 -23.72 -31.81
CA GLU A 22 -19.23 -23.68 -31.66
C GLU A 22 -18.83 -22.74 -30.51
N GLU A 23 -19.48 -21.58 -30.37
CA GLU A 23 -19.30 -20.67 -29.23
C GLU A 23 -19.70 -21.33 -27.89
N ASN A 24 -20.82 -22.06 -27.84
CA ASN A 24 -21.23 -22.77 -26.63
C ASN A 24 -20.26 -23.91 -26.27
N GLU A 25 -19.72 -24.64 -27.26
CA GLU A 25 -18.70 -25.66 -27.03
C GLU A 25 -17.41 -25.05 -26.47
N ILE A 26 -16.97 -23.91 -26.99
CA ILE A 26 -15.81 -23.17 -26.48
C ILE A 26 -16.05 -22.68 -25.05
N LEU A 27 -17.24 -22.14 -24.75
CA LEU A 27 -17.59 -21.69 -23.40
C LEU A 27 -17.63 -22.85 -22.40
N LEU A 28 -18.11 -24.03 -22.81
CA LEU A 28 -18.10 -25.24 -21.97
C LEU A 28 -16.67 -25.71 -21.68
N LEU A 29 -15.77 -25.67 -22.67
CA LEU A 29 -14.36 -25.99 -22.47
C LEU A 29 -13.66 -24.99 -21.53
N GLN A 30 -13.95 -23.69 -21.69
CA GLN A 30 -13.43 -22.65 -20.80
C GLN A 30 -13.94 -22.82 -19.36
N LEU A 31 -15.23 -23.17 -19.19
CA LEU A 31 -15.80 -23.45 -17.88
C LEU A 31 -15.12 -24.66 -17.21
N HIS A 32 -14.84 -25.71 -17.98
CA HIS A 32 -14.15 -26.89 -17.47
C HIS A 32 -12.71 -26.56 -17.03
N GLN A 33 -11.99 -25.78 -17.83
CA GLN A 33 -10.64 -25.32 -17.47
C GLN A 33 -10.64 -24.45 -16.21
N VAL A 34 -11.63 -23.57 -16.06
CA VAL A 34 -11.79 -22.76 -14.82
C VAL A 34 -12.12 -23.66 -13.63
N GLN A 35 -12.94 -24.70 -13.81
CA GLN A 35 -13.20 -25.68 -12.75
C GLN A 35 -11.93 -26.44 -12.35
N GLU A 36 -11.12 -26.89 -13.31
CA GLU A 36 -9.86 -27.59 -13.03
C GLU A 36 -8.85 -26.70 -12.30
N GLU A 37 -8.70 -25.44 -12.71
CA GLU A 37 -7.85 -24.44 -12.04
C GLU A 37 -8.34 -24.16 -10.62
N LEU A 38 -9.65 -24.02 -10.42
CA LEU A 38 -10.25 -23.84 -9.09
C LEU A 38 -10.07 -25.08 -8.20
N GLU A 39 -10.20 -26.29 -8.75
CA GLU A 39 -9.92 -27.53 -8.03
C GLU A 39 -8.45 -27.65 -7.67
N HIS A 40 -7.54 -27.28 -8.58
CA HIS A 40 -6.11 -27.25 -8.30
C HIS A 40 -5.78 -26.26 -7.18
N HIS A 41 -6.31 -25.04 -7.23
CA HIS A 41 -6.13 -24.05 -6.18
C HIS A 41 -6.73 -24.50 -4.85
N TYR A 42 -7.91 -25.12 -4.86
CA TYR A 42 -8.53 -25.66 -3.66
C TYR A 42 -7.71 -26.80 -3.06
N GLN A 43 -7.21 -27.73 -3.89
CA GLN A 43 -6.35 -28.83 -3.44
C GLN A 43 -5.00 -28.32 -2.91
N GLN A 44 -4.41 -27.31 -3.55
CA GLN A 44 -3.15 -26.69 -3.13
C GLN A 44 -3.32 -25.94 -1.80
N LYS A 45 -4.41 -25.19 -1.63
CA LYS A 45 -4.76 -24.52 -0.38
C LYS A 45 -5.06 -25.52 0.73
N ARG A 46 -5.78 -26.60 0.43
CA ARG A 46 -6.05 -27.70 1.36
C ARG A 46 -4.79 -28.50 1.71
N ALA A 47 -3.83 -28.63 0.80
CA ALA A 47 -2.54 -29.25 1.07
C ALA A 47 -1.67 -28.36 1.98
N ALA A 48 -1.70 -27.04 1.77
CA ALA A 48 -1.06 -26.07 2.67
C ALA A 48 -1.70 -26.07 4.07
N GLU A 49 -3.03 -26.08 4.14
CA GLU A 49 -3.79 -26.17 5.40
C GLU A 49 -3.57 -27.51 6.13
N LYS A 50 -3.50 -28.64 5.40
CA LYS A 50 -3.15 -29.95 5.98
C LYS A 50 -1.67 -30.03 6.36
N GLY A 51 -0.78 -29.33 5.67
CA GLY A 51 0.63 -29.17 6.03
C GLY A 51 0.79 -28.44 7.37
N TRP A 52 -0.03 -27.42 7.63
CA TRP A 52 -0.08 -26.74 8.93
C TRP A 52 -0.85 -27.52 10.00
N SER A 53 -1.94 -28.22 9.65
CA SER A 53 -2.76 -28.94 10.63
C SER A 53 -2.17 -30.29 11.05
N ARG A 54 -1.33 -30.94 10.22
CA ARG A 54 -0.65 -32.20 10.57
C ARG A 54 0.63 -31.98 11.39
N GLY A 55 1.11 -30.73 11.52
CA GLY A 55 2.23 -30.37 12.39
C GLY A 55 1.84 -30.06 13.85
N ALA A 56 0.56 -30.09 14.19
CA ALA A 56 0.08 -29.69 15.53
C ALA A 56 -0.16 -30.84 16.51
N ALA A 57 -0.06 -32.11 16.08
CA ALA A 57 -0.25 -33.26 16.97
C ALA A 57 0.49 -34.50 16.45
N GLY A 58 1.74 -34.67 16.86
CA GLY A 58 2.49 -35.91 16.66
C GLY A 58 3.95 -35.69 16.30
N ASP A 59 4.81 -35.79 17.33
CA ASP A 59 6.25 -36.03 17.25
C ASP A 59 7.08 -34.99 16.47
N VAL A 60 7.40 -33.89 17.17
CA VAL A 60 8.45 -32.95 16.75
C VAL A 60 9.81 -33.61 17.00
N ALA A 61 10.28 -34.39 16.02
CA ALA A 61 11.71 -34.52 15.75
C ALA A 61 12.16 -33.38 14.80
N PRO A 62 13.37 -32.83 14.95
CA PRO A 62 13.61 -31.40 14.80
C PRO A 62 13.87 -30.98 13.35
N VAL A 63 12.84 -30.55 12.63
CA VAL A 63 13.01 -29.75 11.40
C VAL A 63 13.59 -28.35 11.73
N ALA A 64 13.37 -27.86 12.96
CA ALA A 64 14.00 -26.65 13.47
C ALA A 64 15.54 -26.74 13.49
N GLY A 65 16.11 -27.93 13.75
CA GLY A 65 17.56 -28.14 13.83
C GLY A 65 18.28 -27.92 12.50
N ASN A 66 17.68 -28.31 11.37
CA ASN A 66 18.29 -28.14 10.05
C ASN A 66 18.28 -26.68 9.58
N ILE A 67 17.18 -25.97 9.77
CA ILE A 67 17.07 -24.54 9.37
C ILE A 67 17.99 -23.69 10.25
N ASP A 68 18.06 -24.01 11.55
CA ASP A 68 19.02 -23.39 12.46
C ASP A 68 20.46 -23.69 12.02
N ASP A 69 20.84 -24.95 11.78
CA ASP A 69 22.23 -25.28 11.38
C ASP A 69 22.62 -24.65 10.03
N GLU A 70 21.69 -24.52 9.07
CA GLU A 70 21.90 -23.79 7.81
C GLU A 70 22.14 -22.29 8.05
N LEU A 71 21.35 -21.65 8.90
CA LEU A 71 21.53 -20.24 9.27
C LEU A 71 22.88 -20.01 9.97
N HIS A 72 23.25 -20.86 10.94
CA HIS A 72 24.54 -20.78 11.62
C HIS A 72 25.72 -20.97 10.65
N ASN A 73 25.58 -21.89 9.69
CA ASN A 73 26.60 -22.09 8.65
C ASN A 73 26.69 -20.87 7.72
N ALA A 74 25.57 -20.25 7.34
CA ALA A 74 25.55 -19.04 6.52
C ALA A 74 26.19 -17.85 7.24
N LEU A 75 25.92 -17.69 8.55
CA LEU A 75 26.56 -16.65 9.37
C LEU A 75 28.06 -16.87 9.53
N ALA A 76 28.49 -18.12 9.78
CA ALA A 76 29.90 -18.48 9.86
C ALA A 76 30.63 -18.22 8.53
N GLU A 77 29.99 -18.52 7.39
CA GLU A 77 30.54 -18.22 6.06
C GLU A 77 30.54 -16.71 5.77
N ASN A 78 29.54 -15.96 6.24
CA ASN A 78 29.55 -14.50 6.11
C ASN A 78 30.74 -13.88 6.86
N GLN A 79 31.01 -14.36 8.08
CA GLN A 79 32.19 -13.95 8.85
C GLN A 79 33.50 -14.29 8.11
N ARG A 80 33.59 -15.47 7.49
CA ARG A 80 34.71 -15.85 6.62
C ARG A 80 34.93 -14.83 5.51
N LEU A 81 33.89 -14.55 4.74
CA LEU A 81 33.96 -13.66 3.58
C LEU A 81 34.33 -12.25 4.00
N ARG A 82 33.81 -11.74 5.12
CA ARG A 82 34.21 -10.43 5.67
C ARG A 82 35.69 -10.40 6.05
N ALA A 83 36.19 -11.44 6.71
CA ALA A 83 37.61 -11.55 7.07
C ALA A 83 38.49 -11.62 5.82
N LEU A 84 38.09 -12.42 4.81
CA LEU A 84 38.74 -12.52 3.51
C LEU A 84 38.82 -11.16 2.81
N VAL A 85 37.70 -10.46 2.65
CA VAL A 85 37.65 -9.15 1.99
C VAL A 85 38.51 -8.13 2.73
N THR A 86 38.48 -8.13 4.07
CA THR A 86 39.31 -7.23 4.89
C THR A 86 40.79 -7.52 4.69
N ALA A 87 41.18 -8.80 4.68
CA ALA A 87 42.53 -9.24 4.44
C ALA A 87 43.00 -8.92 3.01
N GLN A 88 42.16 -9.13 1.98
CA GLN A 88 42.45 -8.79 0.59
C GLN A 88 42.71 -7.29 0.42
N ARG A 89 41.87 -6.45 1.03
CA ARG A 89 42.06 -4.98 1.02
C ARG A 89 43.39 -4.60 1.67
N LYS A 90 43.73 -5.20 2.82
CA LYS A 90 45.00 -4.95 3.52
C LYS A 90 46.20 -5.38 2.67
N VAL A 91 46.18 -6.59 2.12
CA VAL A 91 47.25 -7.13 1.27
C VAL A 91 47.45 -6.26 0.03
N HIS A 92 46.38 -5.98 -0.72
CA HIS A 92 46.47 -5.14 -1.91
C HIS A 92 46.93 -3.71 -1.60
N ARG A 93 46.51 -3.14 -0.47
CA ARG A 93 46.99 -1.82 -0.04
C ARG A 93 48.50 -1.86 0.22
N LEU A 94 48.98 -2.84 0.98
CA LEU A 94 50.41 -2.98 1.30
C LEU A 94 51.24 -3.27 0.06
N GLU A 95 50.75 -4.11 -0.86
CA GLU A 95 51.40 -4.38 -2.14
C GLU A 95 51.50 -3.12 -3.00
N ARG A 96 50.41 -2.33 -3.09
CA ARG A 96 50.40 -1.05 -3.82
C ARG A 96 51.34 -0.03 -3.20
N GLU A 97 51.24 0.24 -1.90
CA GLU A 97 52.11 1.19 -1.21
C GLU A 97 53.60 0.80 -1.31
N ASN A 98 53.89 -0.50 -1.40
CA ASN A 98 55.25 -0.99 -1.53
C ASN A 98 55.75 -1.17 -2.97
N ALA A 99 54.87 -1.06 -3.97
CA ALA A 99 55.21 -1.23 -5.37
C ALA A 99 56.17 -0.13 -5.83
N LEU A 100 57.13 -0.52 -6.68
CA LEU A 100 58.20 0.36 -7.13
C LEU A 100 57.65 1.57 -7.89
N ASN A 101 56.63 1.37 -8.73
CA ASN A 101 55.97 2.43 -9.49
C ASN A 101 55.34 3.51 -8.58
N ILE A 102 54.68 3.13 -7.49
CA ILE A 102 54.07 4.08 -6.54
C ILE A 102 55.14 4.78 -5.72
N LYS A 103 56.20 4.07 -5.30
CA LYS A 103 57.36 4.69 -4.61
C LYS A 103 58.10 5.69 -5.48
N LEU A 104 58.28 5.37 -6.77
CA LEU A 104 58.87 6.29 -7.75
C LEU A 104 57.94 7.47 -8.04
N GLY A 105 56.64 7.23 -8.21
CA GLY A 105 55.63 8.27 -8.40
C GLY A 105 55.56 9.25 -7.23
N ASN A 106 55.53 8.75 -5.98
CA ASN A 106 55.54 9.59 -4.78
C ASN A 106 56.82 10.42 -4.65
N LEU A 107 57.98 9.88 -5.04
CA LEU A 107 59.23 10.63 -5.06
C LEU A 107 59.27 11.70 -6.15
N LEU A 108 58.64 11.46 -7.30
CA LEU A 108 58.50 12.45 -8.37
C LEU A 108 57.55 13.57 -7.95
N ILE A 109 56.41 13.25 -7.33
CA ILE A 109 55.46 14.22 -6.78
C ILE A 109 56.13 15.10 -5.71
N GLN A 110 56.80 14.49 -4.73
CA GLN A 110 57.55 15.24 -3.70
C GLN A 110 58.68 16.09 -4.29
N GLY A 111 59.23 15.69 -5.43
CA GLY A 111 60.21 16.46 -6.19
C GLY A 111 59.64 17.74 -6.80
N VAL A 112 58.36 17.76 -7.16
CA VAL A 112 57.66 18.93 -7.73
C VAL A 112 57.27 19.93 -6.63
N ASP A 113 56.92 19.43 -5.44
CA ASP A 113 56.47 20.26 -4.32
C ASP A 113 57.60 21.06 -3.61
N SER A 114 58.87 20.74 -3.87
CA SER A 114 59.99 21.50 -3.30
C SER A 114 61.25 21.49 -4.18
N PRO A 115 61.84 22.65 -4.51
CA PRO A 115 63.08 22.72 -5.30
C PRO A 115 64.28 22.05 -4.58
N LYS A 116 64.24 21.95 -3.24
CA LYS A 116 65.24 21.22 -2.44
C LYS A 116 65.07 19.69 -2.56
N ALA A 117 63.84 19.21 -2.73
CA ALA A 117 63.55 17.79 -2.94
C ALA A 117 63.93 17.36 -4.36
N LEU A 118 63.75 18.22 -5.36
CA LEU A 118 64.10 17.97 -6.77
C LEU A 118 65.61 17.68 -6.96
N LEU A 119 66.47 18.46 -6.29
CA LEU A 119 67.92 18.21 -6.27
C LEU A 119 68.32 16.91 -5.55
N SER A 120 67.44 16.38 -4.69
CA SER A 120 67.68 15.15 -3.94
C SER A 120 67.23 13.88 -4.69
N ILE A 121 66.50 14.01 -5.81
CA ILE A 121 65.94 12.88 -6.59
C ILE A 121 67.05 11.91 -7.07
N PRO A 122 68.17 12.36 -7.67
CA PRO A 122 69.23 11.43 -8.09
C PRO A 122 69.86 10.67 -6.91
N GLY A 123 70.00 11.35 -5.76
CA GLY A 123 70.49 10.75 -4.52
C GLY A 123 69.49 9.77 -3.90
N ALA A 124 68.19 10.07 -3.95
CA ALA A 124 67.11 9.20 -3.49
C ALA A 124 66.94 7.95 -4.36
N LEU A 125 67.00 8.09 -5.69
CA LEU A 125 67.05 6.98 -6.64
C LEU A 125 68.29 6.11 -6.44
N GLY A 126 69.45 6.73 -6.22
CA GLY A 126 70.69 6.05 -5.86
C GLY A 126 70.59 5.30 -4.52
N LYS A 127 69.86 5.84 -3.53
CA LYS A 127 69.56 5.16 -2.25
C LYS A 127 68.62 3.97 -2.45
N ILE A 128 67.56 4.11 -3.25
CA ILE A 128 66.68 2.98 -3.61
C ILE A 128 67.49 1.89 -4.31
N TRP A 129 68.29 2.25 -5.32
CA TRP A 129 69.13 1.29 -6.05
C TRP A 129 70.17 0.62 -5.15
N ARG A 130 70.86 1.37 -4.27
CA ARG A 130 71.75 0.81 -3.25
C ARG A 130 71.02 -0.06 -2.23
N SER A 131 69.77 0.26 -1.89
CA SER A 131 68.96 -0.50 -0.93
C SER A 131 68.56 -1.89 -1.45
N TYR A 132 68.45 -2.06 -2.78
CA TYR A 132 68.31 -3.37 -3.41
C TYR A 132 69.64 -4.14 -3.52
N ARG A 133 70.79 -3.44 -3.48
CA ARG A 133 72.13 -4.00 -3.66
C ARG A 133 72.82 -4.43 -2.35
N ARG A 134 72.48 -3.82 -1.20
CA ARG A 134 73.04 -4.21 0.12
C ARG A 134 72.21 -5.34 0.76
N GLN A 135 72.74 -6.56 0.71
CA GLN A 135 72.12 -7.74 1.32
C GLN A 135 72.69 -8.10 2.71
N SER A 136 73.79 -7.48 3.15
CA SER A 136 74.39 -7.75 4.47
C SER A 136 73.79 -6.85 5.57
N PRO A 137 73.28 -7.43 6.68
CA PRO A 137 72.78 -6.64 7.81
C PRO A 137 73.89 -5.80 8.46
N PRO A 138 73.66 -4.52 8.74
CA PRO A 138 74.66 -3.64 9.36
C PRO A 138 74.94 -4.05 10.81
N GLU A 139 76.17 -3.82 11.30
CA GLU A 139 76.58 -4.06 12.69
C GLU A 139 75.77 -3.26 13.71
N VAL A 140 75.15 -2.17 13.27
CA VAL A 140 74.21 -1.34 14.06
C VAL A 140 73.00 -2.14 14.51
N LEU A 141 72.58 -3.15 13.75
CA LEU A 141 71.49 -4.05 14.11
C LEU A 141 71.96 -5.33 14.83
N GLY A 142 73.26 -5.51 15.04
CA GLY A 142 73.83 -6.73 15.65
C GLY A 142 74.23 -7.80 14.62
N GLY A 143 74.56 -7.39 13.39
CA GLY A 143 75.05 -8.29 12.34
C GLY A 143 73.99 -9.29 11.87
N LYS A 144 74.42 -10.44 11.34
CA LYS A 144 73.52 -11.45 10.72
C LYS A 144 72.47 -12.01 11.68
N ALA A 145 72.72 -11.96 12.99
CA ALA A 145 71.84 -12.48 14.03
C ALA A 145 70.84 -11.45 14.58
N PHE A 146 70.98 -10.17 14.19
CA PHE A 146 70.11 -9.08 14.66
C PHE A 146 70.02 -8.95 16.20
N THR A 147 71.10 -9.28 16.92
CA THR A 147 71.10 -9.36 18.40
C THR A 147 70.72 -8.05 19.08
N LYS A 148 71.11 -6.90 18.51
CA LYS A 148 70.75 -5.57 19.03
C LYS A 148 69.26 -5.25 18.87
N VAL A 149 68.59 -5.86 17.88
CA VAL A 149 67.13 -5.74 17.69
C VAL A 149 66.39 -6.46 18.81
N ILE A 150 66.87 -7.65 19.19
CA ILE A 150 66.30 -8.43 20.30
C ILE A 150 66.52 -7.71 21.63
N ALA A 151 67.72 -7.15 21.84
CA ALA A 151 68.03 -6.36 23.05
C ALA A 151 67.14 -5.10 23.14
N ALA A 152 67.01 -4.34 22.05
CA ALA A 152 66.15 -3.15 22.00
C ALA A 152 64.67 -3.48 22.30
N TYR A 153 64.18 -4.64 21.83
CA TYR A 153 62.84 -5.09 22.16
C TYR A 153 62.67 -5.36 23.67
N GLY A 154 63.67 -5.95 24.31
CA GLY A 154 63.66 -6.17 25.76
C GLY A 154 63.69 -4.88 26.58
N GLU A 155 64.29 -3.81 26.06
CA GLU A 155 64.43 -2.52 26.76
C GLU A 155 63.20 -1.61 26.62
N GLY A 156 62.48 -1.66 25.49
CA GLY A 156 61.38 -0.73 25.23
C GLY A 156 60.38 -1.19 24.17
N GLY A 157 60.26 -2.51 23.98
CA GLY A 157 59.29 -3.12 23.07
C GLY A 157 59.50 -2.72 21.61
N PHE A 158 58.41 -2.75 20.85
CA PHE A 158 58.48 -2.44 19.42
C PHE A 158 58.88 -0.99 19.10
N ASP A 159 58.60 -0.04 19.99
CA ASP A 159 58.95 1.37 19.79
C ASP A 159 60.47 1.59 19.83
N ALA A 160 61.17 0.90 20.74
CA ALA A 160 62.63 0.93 20.80
C ALA A 160 63.26 0.26 19.57
N VAL A 161 62.68 -0.85 19.10
CA VAL A 161 63.09 -1.52 17.85
C VAL A 161 62.88 -0.60 16.65
N GLU A 162 61.75 0.09 16.58
CA GLU A 162 61.44 1.01 15.49
C GLU A 162 62.39 2.21 15.46
N LYS A 163 62.69 2.80 16.63
CA LYS A 163 63.70 3.86 16.76
C LYS A 163 65.09 3.38 16.30
N LEU A 164 65.51 2.17 16.68
CA LEU A 164 66.76 1.58 16.24
C LEU A 164 66.79 1.35 14.72
N MET A 165 65.68 0.89 14.15
CA MET A 165 65.53 0.63 12.71
C MET A 165 65.38 1.91 11.88
N ALA A 166 64.92 3.01 12.47
CA ALA A 166 64.80 4.33 11.86
C ALA A 166 66.12 5.13 11.91
N GLY A 167 66.98 4.87 12.91
CA GLY A 167 68.22 5.59 13.17
C GLY A 167 69.36 5.40 12.16
N GLY A 168 69.15 4.66 11.07
CA GLY A 168 70.13 4.47 10.00
C GLY A 168 69.48 4.29 8.63
N ALA A 169 70.25 4.50 7.56
CA ALA A 169 69.81 4.24 6.18
C ALA A 169 69.70 2.71 5.89
N ILE A 170 68.86 2.02 6.64
CA ILE A 170 68.64 0.58 6.61
C ILE A 170 67.56 0.27 5.57
N SER A 171 67.81 -0.72 4.70
CA SER A 171 66.86 -1.09 3.66
C SER A 171 65.57 -1.68 4.26
N PRO A 172 64.40 -1.51 3.61
CA PRO A 172 63.15 -2.13 4.03
C PRO A 172 63.25 -3.66 4.16
N VAL A 173 64.01 -4.30 3.27
CA VAL A 173 64.29 -5.75 3.30
C VAL A 173 65.06 -6.15 4.56
N THR A 174 66.09 -5.39 4.93
CA THR A 174 66.86 -5.65 6.15
C THR A 174 66.03 -5.39 7.41
N ARG A 175 65.16 -4.37 7.42
CA ARG A 175 64.21 -4.14 8.51
C ARG A 175 63.20 -5.28 8.63
N ALA A 176 62.64 -5.74 7.51
CA ALA A 176 61.74 -6.89 7.47
C ALA A 176 62.42 -8.15 8.01
N ASN A 177 63.68 -8.41 7.63
CA ASN A 177 64.47 -9.52 8.16
C ASN A 177 64.72 -9.40 9.67
N GLY A 178 64.98 -8.19 10.19
CA GLY A 178 65.13 -7.95 11.62
C GLY A 178 63.85 -8.19 12.41
N TYR A 179 62.69 -7.80 11.88
CA TYR A 179 61.40 -8.17 12.46
C TYR A 179 61.11 -9.68 12.33
N THR A 180 61.58 -10.33 11.26
CA THR A 180 61.49 -11.79 11.12
C THR A 180 62.32 -12.52 12.18
N THR A 181 63.55 -12.08 12.46
CA THR A 181 64.39 -12.67 13.50
C THR A 181 63.85 -12.38 14.90
N LEU A 182 63.34 -11.17 15.14
CA LEU A 182 62.66 -10.83 16.39
C LEU A 182 61.42 -11.70 16.59
N GLY A 183 60.58 -11.84 15.56
CA GLY A 183 59.40 -12.69 15.62
C GLY A 183 59.76 -14.15 15.95
N ARG A 184 60.82 -14.69 15.36
CA ARG A 184 61.34 -16.04 15.67
C ARG A 184 61.81 -16.19 17.11
N HIS A 185 62.47 -15.19 17.66
CA HIS A 185 62.87 -15.17 19.08
C HIS A 185 61.64 -15.18 20.00
N LEU A 186 60.58 -14.45 19.62
CA LEU A 186 59.37 -14.32 20.43
C LEU A 186 58.41 -15.52 20.34
N MET A 187 58.53 -16.40 19.34
CA MET A 187 57.57 -17.52 19.10
C MET A 187 57.28 -18.37 20.34
N ASN A 188 58.29 -18.62 21.17
CA ASN A 188 58.18 -19.50 22.33
C ASN A 188 57.75 -18.78 23.62
N HIS A 189 57.83 -17.45 23.65
CA HIS A 189 57.64 -16.64 24.86
C HIS A 189 56.42 -15.73 24.78
N ASP A 190 56.14 -15.18 23.59
CA ASP A 190 55.03 -14.27 23.34
C ASP A 190 54.54 -14.41 21.89
N ARG A 191 53.46 -15.17 21.72
CA ARG A 191 52.86 -15.45 20.42
C ARG A 191 52.18 -14.23 19.81
N ALA A 192 51.60 -13.36 20.64
CA ALA A 192 50.94 -12.13 20.17
C ALA A 192 51.97 -11.16 19.59
N SER A 193 53.06 -10.94 20.30
CA SER A 193 54.16 -10.10 19.81
C SER A 193 54.90 -10.75 18.64
N ALA A 194 55.03 -12.07 18.59
CA ALA A 194 55.55 -12.75 17.40
C ALA A 194 54.68 -12.50 16.15
N ALA A 195 53.35 -12.47 16.29
CA ALA A 195 52.42 -12.13 15.22
C ALA A 195 52.53 -10.66 14.82
N GLU A 196 52.68 -9.74 15.77
CA GLU A 196 52.89 -8.32 15.49
C GLU A 196 54.23 -8.07 14.75
N ALA A 197 55.31 -8.73 15.17
CA ALA A 197 56.59 -8.70 14.47
C ALA A 197 56.44 -9.22 13.03
N ALA A 198 55.65 -10.27 12.80
CA ALA A 198 55.34 -10.75 11.46
C ALA A 198 54.50 -9.77 10.64
N ARG A 199 53.54 -9.06 11.25
CA ARG A 199 52.75 -8.00 10.59
C ARG A 199 53.67 -6.87 10.11
N ARG A 200 54.56 -6.40 10.99
CA ARG A 200 55.54 -5.35 10.68
C ARG A 200 56.53 -5.80 9.59
N ALA A 201 56.99 -7.05 9.64
CA ALA A 201 57.84 -7.63 8.60
C ALA A 201 57.14 -7.69 7.24
N TYR A 202 55.87 -8.11 7.20
CA TYR A 202 55.08 -8.18 5.96
C TYR A 202 54.74 -6.79 5.42
N ALA A 203 54.40 -5.82 6.28
CA ALA A 203 54.13 -4.45 5.88
C ALA A 203 55.34 -3.78 5.20
N LEU A 204 56.56 -4.12 5.63
CA LEU A 204 57.81 -3.62 5.04
C LEU A 204 58.18 -4.34 3.74
N GLU A 205 57.85 -5.62 3.61
CA GLU A 205 58.14 -6.42 2.42
C GLU A 205 57.01 -7.44 2.13
N PRO A 206 55.97 -7.01 1.39
CA PRO A 206 54.79 -7.83 1.12
C PRO A 206 55.11 -8.89 0.06
N LYS A 207 55.67 -10.02 0.51
CA LYS A 207 55.95 -11.20 -0.30
C LYS A 207 55.16 -12.41 0.20
N SER A 208 54.85 -13.33 -0.71
CA SER A 208 54.07 -14.55 -0.42
C SER A 208 54.64 -15.38 0.73
N PHE A 209 55.97 -15.55 0.83
CA PHE A 209 56.56 -16.31 1.94
C PHE A 209 56.41 -15.62 3.31
N ARG A 210 56.38 -14.29 3.36
CA ARG A 210 56.13 -13.53 4.61
C ARG A 210 54.65 -13.48 4.95
N LEU A 211 53.78 -13.46 3.96
CA LEU A 211 52.33 -13.59 4.16
C LEU A 211 52.00 -14.98 4.74
N LYS A 212 52.61 -16.04 4.19
CA LYS A 212 52.52 -17.41 4.71
C LYS A 212 53.01 -17.49 6.16
N TRP A 213 54.18 -16.88 6.43
CA TRP A 213 54.72 -16.83 7.78
C TRP A 213 53.82 -16.05 8.75
N LEU A 214 53.29 -14.91 8.34
CA LEU A 214 52.34 -14.11 9.11
C LEU A 214 51.08 -14.90 9.44
N ALA A 215 50.50 -15.62 8.47
CA ALA A 215 49.32 -16.44 8.69
C ALA A 215 49.54 -17.49 9.79
N PHE A 216 50.70 -18.16 9.80
CA PHE A 216 51.04 -19.11 10.87
C PHE A 216 51.28 -18.43 12.23
N ARG A 217 51.89 -17.23 12.26
CA ARG A 217 52.05 -16.49 13.53
C ARG A 217 50.69 -16.03 14.09
N LEU A 218 49.77 -15.59 13.23
CA LEU A 218 48.42 -15.18 13.63
C LEU A 218 47.60 -16.34 14.17
N HIS A 219 47.76 -17.52 13.59
CA HIS A 219 47.16 -18.75 14.07
C HIS A 219 47.64 -19.11 15.47
N GLU A 220 48.95 -19.07 15.70
CA GLU A 220 49.52 -19.33 17.03
C GLU A 220 49.15 -18.25 18.07
N ALA A 221 48.88 -17.02 17.63
CA ALA A 221 48.37 -15.94 18.48
C ALA A 221 46.84 -16.02 18.74
N GLY A 222 46.13 -17.00 18.17
CA GLY A 222 44.69 -17.18 18.34
C GLY A 222 43.82 -16.30 17.43
N SER A 223 44.41 -15.54 16.51
CA SER A 223 43.68 -14.70 15.53
C SER A 223 43.23 -15.53 14.32
N LEU A 224 42.38 -16.53 14.56
CA LEU A 224 42.05 -17.60 13.61
C LEU A 224 41.42 -17.08 12.29
N ALA A 225 40.47 -16.16 12.38
CA ALA A 225 39.77 -15.63 11.20
C ALA A 225 40.70 -14.83 10.27
N GLU A 226 41.61 -14.03 10.83
CA GLU A 226 42.59 -13.29 10.02
C GLU A 226 43.68 -14.22 9.50
N ALA A 227 44.12 -15.20 10.29
CA ALA A 227 45.10 -16.19 9.88
C ALA A 227 44.63 -16.99 8.66
N GLU A 228 43.37 -17.46 8.67
CA GLU A 228 42.78 -18.21 7.57
C GLU A 228 42.63 -17.36 6.32
N ALA A 229 42.15 -16.12 6.49
CA ALA A 229 42.04 -15.16 5.39
C ALA A 229 43.40 -14.87 4.73
N MET A 230 44.46 -14.70 5.52
CA MET A 230 45.82 -14.49 5.00
C MET A 230 46.37 -15.73 4.27
N LEU A 231 45.99 -16.94 4.67
CA LEU A 231 46.31 -18.17 3.93
C LEU A 231 45.54 -18.29 2.61
N GLU A 232 44.26 -17.91 2.57
CA GLU A 232 43.43 -18.00 1.36
C GLU A 232 43.85 -17.01 0.28
N ILE A 233 44.46 -15.89 0.66
CA ILE A 233 44.96 -14.87 -0.29
C ILE A 233 46.29 -15.27 -0.93
N LEU A 234 47.00 -16.27 -0.38
CA LEU A 234 48.28 -16.68 -0.92
C LEU A 234 48.17 -17.08 -2.40
N PRO A 235 49.12 -16.65 -3.25
CA PRO A 235 49.22 -17.13 -4.62
C PRO A 235 49.28 -18.66 -4.69
N SER A 236 48.60 -19.26 -5.66
CA SER A 236 48.48 -20.71 -5.82
C SER A 236 49.80 -21.42 -6.13
N ASP A 237 50.82 -20.68 -6.56
CA ASP A 237 52.21 -21.13 -6.79
C ASP A 237 53.06 -21.16 -5.49
N THR A 238 52.51 -20.73 -4.35
CA THR A 238 53.21 -20.76 -3.06
C THR A 238 53.40 -22.19 -2.59
N LYS A 239 54.66 -22.65 -2.53
CA LYS A 239 54.99 -24.00 -2.06
C LYS A 239 54.84 -24.13 -0.55
N PHE A 240 54.22 -25.23 -0.12
CA PHE A 240 54.15 -25.68 1.27
C PHE A 240 55.01 -26.93 1.44
N SER A 241 55.78 -27.01 2.53
CA SER A 241 56.33 -28.28 3.01
C SER A 241 55.20 -29.16 3.57
N ASP A 242 55.40 -30.48 3.64
CA ASP A 242 54.42 -31.42 4.20
C ASP A 242 53.97 -31.04 5.63
N SER A 243 54.88 -30.52 6.45
CA SER A 243 54.55 -30.03 7.80
C SER A 243 53.74 -28.73 7.76
N GLU A 244 54.08 -27.81 6.85
CA GLU A 244 53.34 -26.56 6.65
C GLU A 244 51.94 -26.81 6.05
N ALA A 245 51.78 -27.81 5.19
CA ALA A 245 50.50 -28.19 4.61
C ALA A 245 49.55 -28.77 5.67
N ARG A 246 50.09 -29.57 6.61
CA ARG A 246 49.34 -30.04 7.79
C ARG A 246 48.96 -28.88 8.70
N GLN A 247 49.90 -27.97 8.97
CA GLN A 247 49.63 -26.77 9.77
C GLN A 247 48.57 -25.87 9.13
N ALA A 248 48.60 -25.67 7.80
CA ALA A 248 47.59 -24.92 7.06
C ALA A 248 46.20 -25.60 7.11
N SER A 249 46.16 -26.93 7.01
CA SER A 249 44.92 -27.70 7.13
C SER A 249 44.34 -27.61 8.54
N GLN A 250 45.19 -27.70 9.56
CA GLN A 250 44.80 -27.55 10.96
C GLN A 250 44.26 -26.15 11.24
N LEU A 251 44.92 -25.11 10.74
CA LEU A 251 44.47 -23.72 10.87
C LEU A 251 43.08 -23.52 10.26
N ARG A 252 42.83 -24.01 9.03
CA ARG A 252 41.51 -23.95 8.39
C ARG A 252 40.44 -24.67 9.20
N TYR A 253 40.77 -25.85 9.73
CA TYR A 253 39.87 -26.61 10.57
C TYR A 253 39.50 -25.85 11.86
N GLU A 254 40.52 -25.35 12.59
CA GLU A 254 40.31 -24.60 13.83
C GLU A 254 39.55 -23.28 13.59
N ALA A 255 39.84 -22.55 12.52
CA ALA A 255 39.14 -21.33 12.15
C ALA A 255 37.67 -21.59 11.79
N LYS A 256 37.39 -22.66 11.03
CA LYS A 256 36.01 -23.09 10.72
C LYS A 256 35.23 -23.41 12.00
N HIS A 257 35.81 -24.21 12.89
CA HIS A 257 35.15 -24.59 14.14
C HIS A 257 35.00 -23.43 15.14
N ALA A 258 35.93 -22.47 15.16
CA ALA A 258 35.79 -21.26 15.98
C ALA A 258 34.61 -20.42 15.51
N ARG A 259 34.50 -20.12 14.21
CA ARG A 259 33.38 -19.33 13.66
C ARG A 259 32.04 -20.03 13.79
N GLN A 260 31.98 -21.35 13.60
CA GLN A 260 30.74 -22.09 13.82
C GLN A 260 30.29 -22.03 15.29
N ARG A 261 31.23 -22.07 16.25
CA ARG A 261 30.90 -21.87 17.67
C ARG A 261 30.42 -20.45 17.96
N GLU A 262 31.09 -19.44 17.40
CA GLU A 262 30.70 -18.04 17.53
C GLU A 262 29.34 -17.75 16.90
N ALA A 263 29.07 -18.30 15.70
CA ALA A 263 27.77 -18.20 15.04
C ALA A 263 26.68 -18.86 15.89
N LYS A 264 26.91 -20.07 16.42
CA LYS A 264 25.98 -20.77 17.31
C LYS A 264 25.70 -20.03 18.62
N GLN A 265 26.70 -19.34 19.17
CA GLN A 265 26.54 -18.53 20.39
C GLN A 265 25.84 -17.19 20.11
N GLY A 266 26.09 -16.55 18.97
CA GLY A 266 25.57 -15.24 18.62
C GLY A 266 24.15 -15.24 18.03
N ALA A 267 23.80 -16.25 17.21
CA ALA A 267 22.52 -16.30 16.51
C ALA A 267 21.35 -16.82 17.37
N GLY A 268 21.66 -17.60 18.41
CA GLY A 268 20.64 -18.23 19.26
C GLY A 268 19.76 -17.26 20.08
N PHE A 269 20.14 -15.99 20.24
CA PHE A 269 19.40 -15.06 21.11
C PHE A 269 18.79 -13.87 20.38
N ALA A 270 19.56 -13.15 19.55
CA ALA A 270 19.08 -11.90 18.95
C ALA A 270 18.11 -12.14 17.78
N GLU A 271 18.47 -13.02 16.85
CA GLU A 271 17.64 -13.31 15.67
C GLU A 271 16.42 -14.14 16.05
N ARG A 272 16.56 -15.10 16.99
CA ARG A 272 15.42 -15.87 17.51
C ARG A 272 14.38 -14.98 18.20
N HIS A 273 14.82 -14.04 19.04
CA HIS A 273 13.89 -13.15 19.75
C HIS A 273 13.16 -12.18 18.80
N GLU A 274 13.82 -11.73 17.73
CA GLU A 274 13.18 -10.87 16.73
C GLU A 274 12.19 -11.66 15.86
N ILE A 275 12.55 -12.87 15.45
CA ILE A 275 11.66 -13.77 14.71
C ILE A 275 10.46 -14.19 15.58
N GLU A 276 10.68 -14.47 16.86
CA GLU A 276 9.62 -14.84 17.81
C GLU A 276 8.66 -13.67 18.09
N LYS A 277 9.18 -12.42 18.14
CA LYS A 277 8.33 -11.22 18.16
C LYS A 277 7.50 -11.09 16.88
N GLN A 278 8.10 -11.30 15.72
CA GLN A 278 7.37 -11.22 14.45
C GLN A 278 6.30 -12.31 14.36
N LEU A 279 6.62 -13.56 14.72
CA LEU A 279 5.67 -14.67 14.75
C LEU A 279 4.55 -14.46 15.76
N SER A 280 4.84 -13.96 16.96
CA SER A 280 3.81 -13.64 17.96
C SER A 280 2.92 -12.47 17.53
N SER A 281 3.47 -11.46 16.85
CA SER A 281 2.67 -10.37 16.26
C SER A 281 1.76 -10.87 15.13
N LEU A 282 2.26 -11.76 14.26
CA LEU A 282 1.48 -12.38 13.19
C LEU A 282 0.40 -13.32 13.73
N ALA A 283 0.71 -14.09 14.78
CA ALA A 283 -0.26 -14.95 15.45
C ALA A 283 -1.41 -14.13 16.06
N ARG A 284 -1.10 -13.01 16.74
CA ARG A 284 -2.14 -12.09 17.26
C ARG A 284 -2.99 -11.50 16.16
N ALA A 285 -2.39 -11.02 15.07
CA ALA A 285 -3.12 -10.49 13.92
C ALA A 285 -4.02 -11.55 13.27
N HIS A 286 -3.54 -12.80 13.18
CA HIS A 286 -4.33 -13.92 12.70
C HIS A 286 -5.52 -14.19 13.64
N ASP A 287 -5.31 -14.26 14.95
CA ASP A 287 -6.38 -14.50 15.93
C ASP A 287 -7.42 -13.37 15.92
N GLU A 288 -6.99 -12.11 15.81
CA GLU A 288 -7.87 -10.95 15.63
C GLU A 288 -8.71 -11.07 14.36
N SER A 289 -8.10 -11.48 13.24
CA SER A 289 -8.82 -11.70 11.99
C SER A 289 -9.86 -12.83 12.10
N VAL A 290 -9.53 -13.91 12.80
CA VAL A 290 -10.46 -15.03 13.05
C VAL A 290 -11.61 -14.60 13.96
N GLN A 291 -11.35 -13.78 14.97
CA GLN A 291 -12.39 -13.21 15.83
C GLN A 291 -13.35 -12.31 15.03
N LEU A 292 -12.81 -11.40 14.21
CA LEU A 292 -13.62 -10.54 13.34
C LEU A 292 -14.46 -11.36 12.36
N LEU A 293 -13.89 -12.42 11.76
CA LEU A 293 -14.64 -13.32 10.89
C LEU A 293 -15.76 -14.06 11.63
N ALA A 294 -15.52 -14.49 12.87
CA ALA A 294 -16.54 -15.12 13.70
C ALA A 294 -17.66 -14.14 14.09
N GLU A 295 -17.33 -12.88 14.39
CA GLU A 295 -18.30 -11.82 14.66
C GLU A 295 -19.16 -11.51 13.43
N ARG A 296 -18.54 -11.36 12.26
CA ARG A 296 -19.26 -11.14 11.00
C ARG A 296 -20.16 -12.34 10.64
N ALA A 297 -19.72 -13.57 10.90
CA ALA A 297 -20.54 -14.75 10.71
C ALA A 297 -21.80 -14.73 11.61
N ARG A 298 -21.67 -14.34 12.87
CA ARG A 298 -22.81 -14.18 13.79
C ARG A 298 -23.75 -13.06 13.33
N GLU A 299 -23.21 -11.93 12.87
CA GLU A 299 -24.01 -10.83 12.34
C GLU A 299 -24.82 -11.26 11.11
N ILE A 300 -24.20 -12.00 10.18
CA ILE A 300 -24.88 -12.58 9.02
C ILE A 300 -25.97 -13.58 9.46
N GLU A 301 -25.71 -14.39 10.48
CA GLU A 301 -26.72 -15.32 11.00
C GLU A 301 -27.92 -14.58 11.62
N VAL A 302 -27.70 -13.48 12.33
CA VAL A 302 -28.79 -12.63 12.85
C VAL A 302 -29.56 -11.97 11.72
N LEU A 303 -28.86 -11.38 10.74
CA LEU A 303 -29.49 -10.72 9.59
C LEU A 303 -30.30 -11.70 8.74
N THR A 304 -29.82 -12.93 8.55
CA THR A 304 -30.56 -13.97 7.82
C THR A 304 -31.82 -14.40 8.57
N ARG A 305 -31.76 -14.54 9.91
CA ARG A 305 -32.95 -14.79 10.73
C ARG A 305 -33.98 -13.66 10.65
N VAL A 306 -33.53 -12.40 10.76
CA VAL A 306 -34.40 -11.22 10.64
C VAL A 306 -35.04 -11.14 9.25
N ASN A 307 -34.27 -11.39 8.19
CA ASN A 307 -34.82 -11.42 6.83
C ASN A 307 -35.86 -12.55 6.65
N ALA A 308 -35.63 -13.73 7.25
CA ALA A 308 -36.60 -14.81 7.23
C ALA A 308 -37.89 -14.47 8.01
N GLN A 309 -37.78 -13.77 9.14
CA GLN A 309 -38.95 -13.26 9.88
C GLN A 309 -39.70 -12.20 9.08
N LEU A 310 -38.99 -11.26 8.46
CA LEU A 310 -39.60 -10.20 7.65
C LEU A 310 -40.33 -10.78 6.43
N THR A 311 -39.77 -11.81 5.76
CA THR A 311 -40.46 -12.47 4.64
C THR A 311 -41.69 -13.22 5.11
N GLN A 312 -41.63 -13.89 6.27
CA GLN A 312 -42.78 -14.53 6.89
C GLN A 312 -43.88 -13.51 7.24
N GLU A 313 -43.54 -12.41 7.90
CA GLU A 313 -44.48 -11.32 8.25
C GLU A 313 -45.10 -10.70 7.00
N LYS A 314 -44.32 -10.45 5.95
CA LYS A 314 -44.86 -9.95 4.67
C LYS A 314 -45.87 -10.91 4.06
N SER A 315 -45.59 -12.21 4.07
CA SER A 315 -46.55 -13.22 3.59
C SER A 315 -47.80 -13.30 4.47
N ALA A 316 -47.65 -13.24 5.80
CA ALA A 316 -48.77 -13.22 6.73
C ALA A 316 -49.64 -11.98 6.52
N LEU A 317 -49.04 -10.81 6.38
CA LEU A 317 -49.73 -9.55 6.08
C LEU A 317 -50.48 -9.63 4.75
N ALA A 318 -49.87 -10.20 3.71
CA ALA A 318 -50.55 -10.42 2.42
C ALA A 318 -51.79 -11.32 2.58
N THR A 319 -51.69 -12.41 3.36
CA THR A 319 -52.87 -13.26 3.63
C THR A 319 -53.94 -12.54 4.45
N HIS A 320 -53.56 -11.67 5.39
CA HIS A 320 -54.51 -10.84 6.14
C HIS A 320 -55.20 -9.82 5.25
N GLN A 321 -54.47 -9.18 4.33
CA GLN A 321 -55.05 -8.27 3.33
C GLN A 321 -56.03 -9.00 2.41
N GLU A 322 -55.70 -10.21 1.94
CA GLU A 322 -56.60 -11.02 1.13
C GLU A 322 -57.87 -11.42 1.91
N LYS A 323 -57.73 -11.84 3.17
CA LYS A 323 -58.86 -12.13 4.06
C LYS A 323 -59.73 -10.89 4.29
N ALA A 324 -59.13 -9.73 4.51
CA ALA A 324 -59.84 -8.47 4.70
C ALA A 324 -60.62 -8.07 3.44
N LEU A 325 -60.04 -8.23 2.25
CA LEU A 325 -60.73 -8.00 0.98
C LEU A 325 -61.91 -8.96 0.78
N LYS A 326 -61.75 -10.25 1.11
CA LYS A 326 -62.85 -11.22 1.07
C LYS A 326 -63.98 -10.85 2.05
N GLN A 327 -63.63 -10.45 3.27
CA GLN A 327 -64.62 -9.99 4.25
C GLN A 327 -65.32 -8.70 3.82
N ALA A 328 -64.61 -7.76 3.18
CA ALA A 328 -65.22 -6.56 2.61
C ALA A 328 -66.24 -6.91 1.52
N CYS A 329 -65.89 -7.82 0.60
CA CYS A 329 -66.80 -8.30 -0.44
C CYS A 329 -68.06 -8.97 0.14
N VAL A 330 -67.92 -9.78 1.19
CA VAL A 330 -69.08 -10.37 1.89
C VAL A 330 -69.94 -9.29 2.55
N ARG A 331 -69.32 -8.30 3.22
CA ARG A 331 -70.07 -7.18 3.81
C ARG A 331 -70.80 -6.36 2.77
N ASP A 332 -70.22 -6.13 1.59
CA ASP A 332 -70.89 -5.42 0.51
C ASP A 332 -72.11 -6.21 0.00
N GLN A 333 -71.98 -7.54 -0.13
CA GLN A 333 -73.10 -8.42 -0.47
C GLN A 333 -74.21 -8.38 0.60
N ASP A 334 -73.84 -8.43 1.89
CA ASP A 334 -74.79 -8.35 3.00
C ASP A 334 -75.48 -6.98 3.04
N VAL A 335 -74.73 -5.89 2.82
CA VAL A 335 -75.28 -4.53 2.72
C VAL A 335 -76.26 -4.44 1.57
N ASP A 336 -75.96 -5.01 0.40
CA ASP A 336 -76.88 -5.01 -0.73
C ASP A 336 -78.11 -5.90 -0.49
N ALA A 337 -77.96 -7.04 0.19
CA ALA A 337 -79.08 -7.87 0.63
C ALA A 337 -79.97 -7.13 1.64
N LEU A 338 -79.38 -6.43 2.61
CA LEU A 338 -80.08 -5.59 3.57
C LEU A 338 -80.80 -4.42 2.88
N LYS A 339 -80.17 -3.74 1.91
CA LYS A 339 -80.84 -2.71 1.09
C LYS A 339 -82.05 -3.28 0.36
N GLN A 340 -81.94 -4.47 -0.23
CA GLN A 340 -83.06 -5.13 -0.90
C GLN A 340 -84.19 -5.49 0.06
N SER A 341 -83.86 -6.04 1.24
CA SER A 341 -84.83 -6.33 2.29
C SER A 341 -85.53 -5.06 2.80
N ASN A 342 -84.77 -4.00 3.05
CA ASN A 342 -85.32 -2.73 3.51
C ASN A 342 -86.24 -2.09 2.45
N ALA A 343 -85.87 -2.19 1.17
CA ALA A 343 -86.74 -1.76 0.07
C ALA A 343 -88.03 -2.59 -0.02
N ARG A 344 -88.01 -3.88 0.34
CA ARG A 344 -89.23 -4.71 0.44
C ARG A 344 -90.08 -4.29 1.63
N LEU A 345 -89.47 -4.09 2.81
CA LEU A 345 -90.17 -3.63 4.00
C LEU A 345 -90.83 -2.27 3.81
N GLU A 346 -90.17 -1.32 3.15
CA GLU A 346 -90.77 -0.02 2.83
C GLU A 346 -91.97 -0.17 1.87
N ARG A 347 -91.91 -1.10 0.91
CA ARG A 347 -93.07 -1.43 0.06
C ARG A 347 -94.21 -2.03 0.89
N GLU A 348 -93.94 -3.05 1.69
CA GLU A 348 -94.94 -3.67 2.57
C GLU A 348 -95.56 -2.68 3.55
N LYS A 349 -94.75 -1.77 4.10
CA LYS A 349 -95.21 -0.67 4.95
C LYS A 349 -96.12 0.28 4.18
N SER A 350 -95.75 0.66 2.96
CA SER A 350 -96.61 1.49 2.11
C SER A 350 -97.93 0.79 1.75
N GLU A 351 -97.90 -0.51 1.50
CA GLU A 351 -99.10 -1.32 1.26
C GLU A 351 -99.98 -1.43 2.51
N LEU A 352 -99.37 -1.63 3.69
CA LEU A 352 -100.09 -1.66 4.96
C LEU A 352 -100.73 -0.31 5.29
N ILE A 353 -100.03 0.79 5.05
CA ILE A 353 -100.58 2.14 5.18
C ILE A 353 -101.79 2.30 4.26
N ALA A 354 -101.67 1.91 2.98
CA ALA A 354 -102.79 1.96 2.04
C ALA A 354 -103.97 1.06 2.48
N ARG A 355 -103.70 -0.13 3.03
CA ARG A 355 -104.74 -1.01 3.61
C ARG A 355 -105.40 -0.38 4.82
N HIS A 356 -104.64 0.26 5.71
CA HIS A 356 -105.18 0.97 6.87
C HIS A 356 -106.01 2.19 6.45
N GLU A 357 -105.56 2.98 5.49
CA GLU A 357 -106.34 4.10 4.94
C GLU A 357 -107.65 3.64 4.30
N ASN A 358 -107.63 2.51 3.58
CA ASN A 358 -108.86 1.91 3.03
C ASN A 358 -109.78 1.38 4.14
N ALA A 359 -109.24 0.72 5.16
CA ALA A 359 -110.03 0.25 6.30
C ALA A 359 -110.65 1.43 7.07
N VAL A 360 -109.90 2.50 7.28
CA VAL A 360 -110.41 3.75 7.89
C VAL A 360 -111.53 4.34 7.02
N ARG A 361 -111.35 4.40 5.69
CA ARG A 361 -112.42 4.84 4.77
C ARG A 361 -113.68 3.98 4.91
N GLN A 362 -113.55 2.66 4.90
CA GLN A 362 -114.68 1.75 5.10
C GLN A 362 -115.36 1.94 6.46
N VAL A 363 -114.59 2.17 7.52
CA VAL A 363 -115.14 2.48 8.85
C VAL A 363 -115.88 3.82 8.83
N THR A 364 -115.34 4.85 8.18
CA THR A 364 -116.03 6.14 8.06
C THR A 364 -117.32 6.04 7.26
N GLU A 365 -117.32 5.29 6.15
CA GLU A 365 -118.53 5.00 5.35
C GLU A 365 -119.57 4.25 6.20
N ARG A 366 -119.18 3.18 6.89
CA ARG A 366 -120.09 2.46 7.81
C ARG A 366 -120.57 3.31 8.97
N THR A 367 -119.75 4.24 9.47
CA THR A 367 -120.18 5.15 10.54
C THR A 367 -121.25 6.11 10.03
N GLN A 368 -121.10 6.63 8.80
CA GLN A 368 -122.13 7.43 8.13
C GLN A 368 -123.40 6.62 7.86
N GLU A 369 -123.27 5.36 7.44
CA GLU A 369 -124.41 4.44 7.29
C GLU A 369 -125.13 4.24 8.63
N VAL A 370 -124.40 3.97 9.72
CA VAL A 370 -124.99 3.84 11.06
C VAL A 370 -125.65 5.13 11.53
N GLU A 371 -125.07 6.29 11.24
CA GLU A 371 -125.69 7.59 11.55
C GLU A 371 -126.98 7.81 10.76
N SER A 372 -127.01 7.48 9.47
CA SER A 372 -128.24 7.55 8.67
C SER A 372 -129.30 6.55 9.14
N LEU A 373 -128.91 5.33 9.54
CA LEU A 373 -129.80 4.35 10.16
C LEU A 373 -130.34 4.83 11.51
N LYS A 374 -129.52 5.47 12.35
CA LYS A 374 -129.98 6.11 13.60
C LYS A 374 -130.98 7.22 13.35
N GLN A 375 -130.76 8.05 12.32
CA GLN A 375 -131.73 9.08 11.93
C GLN A 375 -133.05 8.47 11.48
N LEU A 376 -133.01 7.38 10.72
CA LEU A 376 -134.19 6.58 10.33
C LEU A 376 -134.89 5.94 11.53
N GLU A 377 -134.15 5.40 12.49
CA GLU A 377 -134.72 4.82 13.71
C GLU A 377 -135.44 5.88 14.55
N VAL A 378 -134.87 7.09 14.65
CA VAL A 378 -135.54 8.23 15.30
C VAL A 378 -136.80 8.64 14.53
N GLN A 379 -136.78 8.66 13.20
CA GLN A 379 -137.97 8.94 12.37
C GLN A 379 -139.07 7.89 12.59
N LEU A 380 -138.72 6.59 12.56
CA LEU A 380 -139.65 5.50 12.85
C LEU A 380 -140.16 5.54 14.30
N GLY A 381 -139.33 5.95 15.25
CA GLY A 381 -139.74 6.20 16.63
C GLY A 381 -140.79 7.30 16.73
N GLN A 382 -140.59 8.42 16.02
CA GLN A 382 -141.57 9.50 15.93
C GLN A 382 -142.88 9.05 15.27
N GLU A 383 -142.81 8.21 14.22
CA GLU A 383 -144.01 7.62 13.59
C GLU A 383 -144.74 6.65 14.52
N ARG A 384 -144.02 5.80 15.28
CA ARG A 384 -144.63 4.94 16.30
C ARG A 384 -145.31 5.75 17.39
N SER A 385 -144.69 6.84 17.88
CA SER A 385 -145.34 7.72 18.86
C SER A 385 -146.61 8.38 18.30
N ARG A 386 -146.61 8.81 17.03
CA ARG A 386 -147.82 9.34 16.37
C ARG A 386 -148.92 8.28 16.24
N LEU A 387 -148.56 7.03 15.93
CA LEU A 387 -149.51 5.92 15.86
C LEU A 387 -150.07 5.53 17.23
N VAL A 388 -149.25 5.60 18.28
CA VAL A 388 -149.69 5.38 19.67
C VAL A 388 -150.66 6.47 20.11
N GLU A 389 -150.35 7.74 19.87
CA GLU A 389 -151.29 8.85 20.13
C GLU A 389 -152.60 8.71 19.34
N GLN A 390 -152.54 8.20 18.11
CA GLN A 390 -153.73 7.91 17.31
C GLN A 390 -154.54 6.73 17.88
N HIS A 391 -153.87 5.71 18.42
CA HIS A 391 -154.53 4.60 19.09
C HIS A 391 -155.15 5.00 20.44
N GLU A 392 -154.49 5.85 21.22
CA GLU A 392 -155.04 6.37 22.49
C GLU A 392 -156.31 7.21 22.24
N ARG A 393 -156.32 8.07 21.22
CA ARG A 393 -157.53 8.81 20.79
C ARG A 393 -158.67 7.88 20.34
N ASN A 394 -158.35 6.74 19.72
CA ASN A 394 -159.35 5.73 19.34
C ASN A 394 -159.89 4.94 20.55
N VAL A 395 -159.07 4.70 21.58
CA VAL A 395 -159.50 4.03 22.83
C VAL A 395 -160.39 4.95 23.66
N GLU A 396 -160.11 6.25 23.70
CA GLU A 396 -160.97 7.26 24.33
C GLU A 396 -162.34 7.37 23.62
N HIS A 397 -162.39 7.18 22.30
CA HIS A 397 -163.65 7.18 21.53
C HIS A 397 -164.49 5.89 21.68
N VAL A 398 -163.87 4.76 22.06
CA VAL A 398 -164.58 3.49 22.35
C VAL A 398 -165.11 3.44 23.79
N GLY A 399 -164.52 4.22 24.71
CA GLY A 399 -164.99 4.36 26.09
C GLY A 399 -166.31 5.12 26.27
N GLU A 400 -166.69 5.97 25.31
CA GLU A 400 -167.91 6.79 25.38
C GLU A 400 -169.17 6.12 24.78
N LEU A 401 -169.04 4.94 24.15
CA LEU A 401 -170.14 4.27 23.41
C LEU A 401 -170.74 3.02 24.08
N CYS A 402 -170.32 2.65 25.29
CA CYS A 402 -170.87 1.47 26.01
C CYS A 402 -171.51 1.80 27.37
N GLN A 403 -171.88 3.06 27.61
CA GLN A 403 -172.69 3.49 28.76
C GLN A 403 -174.22 3.43 28.47
N ASP A 404 -174.63 3.02 27.25
CA ASP A 404 -176.04 2.94 26.82
C ASP A 404 -176.66 1.51 26.92
N VAL A 405 -175.91 0.50 27.38
CA VAL A 405 -176.40 -0.89 27.54
C VAL A 405 -176.80 -1.21 28.99
N THR A 406 -176.48 -0.34 29.95
CA THR A 406 -176.79 -0.52 31.37
C THR A 406 -178.15 0.06 31.81
N ASP A 407 -178.80 0.88 30.99
CA ASP A 407 -180.02 1.62 31.38
C ASP A 407 -181.34 1.05 30.78
N LEU A 408 -181.33 -0.17 30.20
CA LEU A 408 -182.48 -0.74 29.46
C LEU A 408 -182.93 -2.15 29.88
N THR A 409 -182.45 -2.69 31.01
CA THR A 409 -182.98 -3.95 31.58
C THR A 409 -183.47 -3.84 33.02
N GLU A 410 -183.25 -2.71 33.71
CA GLU A 410 -183.87 -2.38 35.01
C GLU A 410 -185.35 -1.96 34.91
N ALA A 411 -185.96 -1.97 33.71
CA ALA A 411 -187.37 -1.64 33.47
C ALA A 411 -188.31 -2.85 33.32
N LYS A 412 -187.89 -4.08 33.68
CA LYS A 412 -188.77 -5.27 33.64
C LYS A 412 -189.15 -5.82 35.03
N THR A 413 -188.42 -5.44 36.07
CA THR A 413 -188.64 -5.87 37.47
C THR A 413 -189.69 -5.05 38.23
N GLN A 414 -190.44 -4.18 37.54
CA GLN A 414 -191.54 -3.39 38.13
C GLN A 414 -192.94 -3.74 37.59
N LEU A 415 -193.08 -4.87 36.87
CA LEU A 415 -194.38 -5.43 36.44
C LEU A 415 -194.68 -6.80 37.08
N GLU A 416 -194.10 -7.06 38.26
CA GLU A 416 -194.37 -8.26 39.07
C GLU A 416 -195.23 -8.00 40.32
N GLU A 417 -195.71 -6.78 40.60
CA GLU A 417 -196.39 -6.51 41.88
C GLU A 417 -197.84 -6.01 41.84
N GLU A 418 -198.51 -5.88 40.68
CA GLU A 418 -199.93 -5.44 40.61
C GLU A 418 -200.94 -6.45 40.04
N LEU A 419 -200.67 -7.76 40.10
CA LEU A 419 -201.74 -8.74 39.87
C LEU A 419 -201.73 -9.93 40.85
N LEU A 420 -201.30 -9.65 42.08
CA LEU A 420 -201.90 -10.30 43.24
C LEU A 420 -203.30 -9.69 43.44
N ALA A 421 -204.31 -10.55 43.39
CA ALA A 421 -205.70 -10.27 43.76
C ALA A 421 -206.62 -9.71 42.66
N SER A 422 -206.82 -10.50 41.60
CA SER A 422 -208.21 -10.69 41.15
C SER A 422 -208.41 -12.03 40.47
N ILE A 423 -209.09 -12.92 41.19
CA ILE A 423 -210.07 -13.89 40.64
C ILE A 423 -209.39 -15.09 39.94
N ALA A 424 -209.03 -16.19 40.61
CA ALA A 424 -209.93 -17.14 41.27
C ALA A 424 -211.37 -17.08 40.74
N MET A 425 -211.67 -17.84 39.67
CA MET A 425 -212.89 -18.66 39.52
C MET A 425 -212.86 -19.39 38.15
N HIS A 426 -212.85 -20.72 38.23
CA HIS A 426 -213.10 -21.74 37.19
C HIS A 426 -211.90 -22.06 36.26
N GLU A 427 -211.23 -23.22 36.34
CA GLU A 427 -211.62 -24.62 36.60
C GLU A 427 -212.43 -25.26 35.46
N GLU A 428 -211.87 -26.37 34.95
CA GLU A 428 -212.49 -27.43 34.13
C GLU A 428 -212.78 -27.11 32.64
N VAL A 429 -212.44 -27.94 31.65
CA VAL A 429 -212.24 -29.39 31.57
C VAL A 429 -211.34 -29.65 30.34
N ILE A 430 -210.22 -30.36 30.50
CA ILE A 430 -209.97 -31.76 30.04
C ILE A 430 -209.85 -31.88 28.51
N GLU A 431 -208.64 -32.21 28.05
CA GLU A 431 -208.23 -33.61 27.84
C GLU A 431 -206.71 -33.66 27.57
N GLN A 432 -205.91 -34.08 28.56
CA GLN A 432 -205.18 -35.38 28.57
C GLN A 432 -203.83 -35.37 27.82
N LEU A 433 -202.81 -36.18 28.12
CA LEU A 433 -202.30 -36.95 29.27
C LEU A 433 -201.06 -37.67 28.68
N ILE A 434 -200.06 -38.00 29.52
CA ILE A 434 -199.03 -39.07 29.37
C ILE A 434 -197.75 -38.68 28.57
N ALA A 435 -196.49 -38.94 28.94
CA ALA A 435 -195.80 -39.42 30.16
C ALA A 435 -194.24 -39.46 30.00
N CYS A 436 -193.54 -39.48 31.15
CA CYS A 436 -192.26 -40.16 31.55
C CYS A 436 -190.87 -39.93 30.87
N GLY A 437 -189.86 -39.54 31.68
CA GLY A 437 -188.63 -40.34 31.92
C GLY A 437 -187.20 -39.76 31.72
N LEU A 438 -186.66 -38.88 32.58
CA LEU A 438 -185.20 -38.56 32.65
C LEU A 438 -184.74 -37.96 34.01
N GLU A 439 -184.37 -38.79 35.01
CA GLU A 439 -183.65 -38.33 36.22
C GLU A 439 -182.39 -39.18 36.54
N VAL A 440 -181.94 -39.99 35.58
CA VAL A 440 -180.72 -40.81 35.68
C VAL A 440 -179.46 -40.06 35.20
N ASP A 441 -179.60 -38.93 34.49
CA ASP A 441 -178.47 -38.19 33.91
C ASP A 441 -177.78 -37.20 34.87
N ALA A 442 -178.44 -36.81 35.96
CA ALA A 442 -177.86 -35.90 36.96
C ALA A 442 -176.69 -36.52 37.73
N MET A 443 -176.61 -37.86 37.83
CA MET A 443 -175.51 -38.53 38.54
C MET A 443 -174.25 -38.75 37.69
N LYS A 444 -174.33 -38.68 36.35
CA LYS A 444 -173.17 -38.87 35.45
C LYS A 444 -172.25 -37.64 35.39
N GLN A 445 -172.76 -36.44 35.61
CA GLN A 445 -171.96 -35.20 35.53
C GLN A 445 -171.07 -34.98 36.75
N ALA A 446 -171.41 -35.53 37.92
CA ALA A 446 -170.62 -35.40 39.14
C ALA A 446 -169.36 -36.30 39.18
N TRP A 447 -169.33 -37.41 38.42
CA TRP A 447 -168.16 -38.30 38.37
C TRP A 447 -167.06 -37.80 37.41
N ALA A 448 -167.42 -37.00 36.40
CA ALA A 448 -166.47 -36.47 35.41
C ALA A 448 -165.58 -35.32 35.96
N GLN A 449 -166.06 -34.54 36.92
CA GLN A 449 -165.28 -33.42 37.50
C GLN A 449 -164.15 -33.89 38.41
N LEU A 450 -164.31 -35.04 39.08
CA LEU A 450 -163.32 -35.57 40.03
C LEU A 450 -162.13 -36.28 39.34
N GLU A 451 -162.34 -36.83 38.14
CA GLU A 451 -161.28 -37.44 37.32
C GLU A 451 -160.38 -36.37 36.66
N GLN A 452 -160.93 -35.17 36.38
CA GLN A 452 -160.22 -34.07 35.74
C GLN A 452 -159.22 -33.36 36.68
N GLU A 453 -159.53 -33.27 37.97
CA GLU A 453 -158.63 -32.73 38.99
C GLU A 453 -157.41 -33.64 39.22
N LYS A 454 -157.61 -34.97 39.20
CA LYS A 454 -156.53 -35.96 39.39
C LYS A 454 -155.49 -35.95 38.26
N LEU A 455 -155.90 -35.66 37.03
CA LEU A 455 -154.99 -35.54 35.87
C LEU A 455 -154.19 -34.23 35.89
N SER A 456 -154.76 -33.14 36.42
CA SER A 456 -154.05 -31.84 36.53
C SER A 456 -152.92 -31.85 37.57
N ALA A 457 -153.07 -32.61 38.65
CA ALA A 457 -152.04 -32.77 39.68
C ALA A 457 -150.84 -33.64 39.20
N LEU A 458 -151.07 -34.62 38.32
CA LEU A 458 -150.01 -35.42 37.70
C LEU A 458 -149.17 -34.60 36.71
N ALA A 459 -149.80 -33.72 35.92
CA ALA A 459 -149.09 -32.83 34.99
C ALA A 459 -148.14 -31.85 35.68
N GLN A 460 -148.50 -31.33 36.86
CA GLN A 460 -147.61 -30.46 37.66
C GLN A 460 -146.40 -31.22 38.23
N TYR A 461 -146.54 -32.52 38.52
CA TYR A 461 -145.44 -33.35 39.01
C TYR A 461 -144.41 -33.65 37.92
N ASP A 462 -144.87 -33.87 36.68
CA ASP A 462 -144.00 -34.11 35.52
C ASP A 462 -143.19 -32.86 35.15
N GLU A 463 -143.79 -31.67 35.21
CA GLU A 463 -143.12 -30.40 34.92
C GLU A 463 -142.04 -30.02 35.95
N ILE A 464 -142.30 -30.26 37.24
CA ILE A 464 -141.28 -30.07 38.29
C ILE A 464 -140.11 -31.05 38.10
N SER A 465 -140.38 -32.30 37.69
CA SER A 465 -139.32 -33.28 37.42
C SER A 465 -138.40 -32.85 36.26
N ALA A 466 -138.96 -32.24 35.21
CA ALA A 466 -138.22 -31.73 34.06
C ALA A 466 -137.30 -30.56 34.43
N GLN A 467 -137.77 -29.64 35.28
CA GLN A 467 -136.98 -28.51 35.77
C GLN A 467 -135.83 -28.95 36.69
N VAL A 468 -136.05 -29.99 37.50
CA VAL A 468 -134.98 -30.58 38.33
C VAL A 468 -133.90 -31.20 37.44
N MET A 469 -134.28 -31.96 36.41
CA MET A 469 -133.31 -32.54 35.46
C MET A 469 -132.50 -31.48 34.71
N GLU A 470 -133.13 -30.36 34.33
CA GLU A 470 -132.43 -29.26 33.65
C GLU A 470 -131.45 -28.53 34.59
N ARG A 471 -131.83 -28.31 35.86
CA ARG A 471 -130.90 -27.78 36.87
C ARG A 471 -129.75 -28.73 37.17
N THR A 472 -129.98 -30.04 37.19
CA THR A 472 -128.91 -31.03 37.36
C THR A 472 -127.90 -30.95 36.21
N ARG A 473 -128.37 -30.81 34.95
CA ARG A 473 -127.49 -30.63 33.78
C ARG A 473 -126.69 -29.32 33.83
N GLN A 474 -127.29 -28.23 34.33
CA GLN A 474 -126.59 -26.96 34.51
C GLN A 474 -125.50 -27.04 35.59
N VAL A 475 -125.77 -27.75 36.70
CA VAL A 475 -124.76 -27.99 37.75
C VAL A 475 -123.61 -28.83 37.20
N GLU A 476 -123.89 -29.92 36.47
CA GLU A 476 -122.84 -30.72 35.85
C GLU A 476 -122.01 -29.92 34.81
N ALA A 477 -122.62 -28.99 34.08
CA ALA A 477 -121.91 -28.12 33.16
C ALA A 477 -120.98 -27.13 33.89
N LEU A 478 -121.43 -26.57 35.02
CA LEU A 478 -120.63 -25.68 35.86
C LEU A 478 -119.48 -26.43 36.55
N GLU A 479 -119.69 -27.68 36.99
CA GLU A 479 -118.64 -28.52 37.56
C GLU A 479 -117.54 -28.82 36.53
N ARG A 480 -117.92 -29.12 35.27
CA ARG A 480 -116.96 -29.29 34.18
C ARG A 480 -116.17 -28.02 33.88
N ALA A 481 -116.82 -26.85 33.89
CA ALA A 481 -116.15 -25.56 33.69
C ALA A 481 -115.20 -25.21 34.85
N ALA A 482 -115.59 -25.50 36.09
CA ALA A 482 -114.74 -25.31 37.26
C ALA A 482 -113.47 -26.18 37.19
N LEU A 483 -113.60 -27.44 36.77
CA LEU A 483 -112.46 -28.33 36.59
C LEU A 483 -111.50 -27.84 35.48
N GLN A 484 -112.04 -27.30 34.37
CA GLN A 484 -111.22 -26.72 33.30
C GLN A 484 -110.45 -25.49 33.78
N LEU A 485 -111.09 -24.60 34.54
CA LEU A 485 -110.41 -23.43 35.11
C LEU A 485 -109.32 -23.81 36.12
N GLU A 486 -109.52 -24.88 36.91
CA GLU A 486 -108.46 -25.40 37.79
C GLU A 486 -107.27 -25.96 37.00
N GLN A 487 -107.52 -26.66 35.90
CA GLN A 487 -106.47 -27.17 35.01
C GLN A 487 -105.70 -26.03 34.34
N GLU A 488 -106.39 -25.01 33.83
CA GLU A 488 -105.76 -23.82 33.23
C GLU A 488 -104.95 -23.03 34.26
N LYS A 489 -105.46 -22.86 35.49
CA LYS A 489 -104.72 -22.21 36.58
C LYS A 489 -103.47 -22.99 36.97
N ALA A 490 -103.53 -24.32 36.99
CA ALA A 490 -102.36 -25.16 37.23
C ALA A 490 -101.34 -25.06 36.09
N ALA A 491 -101.79 -25.04 34.83
CA ALA A 491 -100.94 -24.88 33.65
C ALA A 491 -100.25 -23.50 33.63
N LEU A 492 -100.99 -22.42 33.90
CA LEU A 492 -100.45 -21.07 33.99
C LEU A 492 -99.43 -20.93 35.13
N LYS A 493 -99.70 -21.54 36.29
CA LYS A 493 -98.74 -21.58 37.39
C LYS A 493 -97.46 -22.32 36.98
N GLY A 494 -97.58 -23.44 36.27
CA GLY A 494 -96.43 -24.17 35.72
C GLY A 494 -95.62 -23.35 34.71
N GLN A 495 -96.28 -22.58 33.83
CA GLN A 495 -95.62 -21.67 32.90
C GLN A 495 -94.93 -20.50 33.61
N HIS A 496 -95.54 -19.94 34.65
CA HIS A 496 -94.92 -18.91 35.48
C HIS A 496 -93.69 -19.43 36.22
N ASP A 497 -93.76 -20.63 36.79
CA ASP A 497 -92.60 -21.24 37.45
C ASP A 497 -91.48 -21.57 36.45
N ALA A 498 -91.83 -22.00 35.23
CA ALA A 498 -90.86 -22.26 34.16
C ALA A 498 -90.17 -20.98 33.66
N THR A 499 -90.93 -19.90 33.44
CA THR A 499 -90.38 -18.59 33.03
C THR A 499 -89.54 -17.97 34.13
N LEU A 500 -89.92 -18.13 35.41
CA LEU A 500 -89.12 -17.70 36.55
C LEU A 500 -87.78 -18.46 36.60
N ARG A 501 -87.80 -19.79 36.41
CA ARG A 501 -86.56 -20.59 36.35
C ARG A 501 -85.65 -20.13 35.21
N GLN A 502 -86.18 -19.96 34.01
CA GLN A 502 -85.43 -19.44 32.87
C GLN A 502 -84.84 -18.06 33.17
N SER A 503 -85.63 -17.14 33.76
CA SER A 503 -85.14 -15.82 34.15
C SER A 503 -84.00 -15.90 35.17
N THR A 504 -84.06 -16.83 36.13
CA THR A 504 -82.97 -17.02 37.11
C THR A 504 -81.72 -17.64 36.49
N GLU A 505 -81.86 -18.52 35.50
CA GLU A 505 -80.75 -19.09 34.74
C GLU A 505 -80.08 -18.02 33.87
N HIS A 506 -80.87 -17.18 33.19
CA HIS A 506 -80.35 -16.04 32.42
C HIS A 506 -79.64 -15.04 33.34
N ALA A 507 -80.16 -14.75 34.53
CA ALA A 507 -79.49 -13.90 35.50
C ALA A 507 -78.14 -14.47 35.95
N ARG A 508 -78.04 -15.80 36.15
CA ARG A 508 -76.75 -16.46 36.45
C ARG A 508 -75.77 -16.34 35.29
N HIS A 509 -76.22 -16.57 34.06
CA HIS A 509 -75.39 -16.41 32.87
C HIS A 509 -74.89 -14.97 32.70
N VAL A 510 -75.72 -13.96 33.00
CA VAL A 510 -75.30 -12.55 32.97
C VAL A 510 -74.19 -12.30 33.99
N VAL A 511 -74.32 -12.80 35.22
CA VAL A 511 -73.28 -12.67 36.26
C VAL A 511 -71.99 -13.36 35.85
N ASP A 512 -72.06 -14.56 35.25
CA ASP A 512 -70.87 -15.27 34.77
C ASP A 512 -70.18 -14.51 33.62
N LEU A 513 -70.95 -13.91 32.70
CA LEU A 513 -70.43 -13.07 31.63
C LEU A 513 -69.80 -11.78 32.15
N GLU A 514 -70.39 -11.13 33.15
CA GLU A 514 -69.82 -9.96 33.82
C GLU A 514 -68.48 -10.30 34.49
N GLN A 515 -68.39 -11.45 35.15
CA GLN A 515 -67.13 -11.92 35.75
C GLN A 515 -66.07 -12.20 34.68
N MET A 516 -66.44 -12.82 33.54
CA MET A 516 -65.51 -13.02 32.44
C MET A 516 -65.07 -11.70 31.80
N ALA A 517 -65.98 -10.75 31.62
CA ALA A 517 -65.67 -9.42 31.10
C ALA A 517 -64.68 -8.68 32.01
N ALA A 518 -64.90 -8.71 33.33
CA ALA A 518 -63.99 -8.11 34.30
C ALA A 518 -62.60 -8.76 34.29
N ARG A 519 -62.52 -10.09 34.10
CA ARG A 519 -61.23 -10.80 33.93
C ARG A 519 -60.51 -10.38 32.66
N LEU A 520 -61.21 -10.34 31.53
CA LEU A 520 -60.63 -9.91 30.26
C LEU A 520 -60.16 -8.45 30.31
N GLU A 521 -60.91 -7.55 30.96
CA GLU A 521 -60.46 -6.17 31.17
C GLU A 521 -59.17 -6.09 32.00
N GLN A 522 -59.05 -6.90 33.05
CA GLN A 522 -57.82 -6.97 33.85
C GLN A 522 -56.64 -7.52 33.02
N GLU A 523 -56.87 -8.55 32.21
CA GLU A 523 -55.85 -9.09 31.32
C GLU A 523 -55.42 -8.08 30.26
N ILE A 524 -56.37 -7.36 29.64
CA ILE A 524 -56.07 -6.29 28.69
C ILE A 524 -55.21 -5.22 29.36
N ARG A 525 -55.58 -4.75 30.56
CA ARG A 525 -54.79 -3.75 31.33
C ARG A 525 -53.40 -4.26 31.68
N ALA A 526 -53.28 -5.52 32.08
CA ALA A 526 -51.98 -6.12 32.39
C ALA A 526 -51.09 -6.26 31.15
N LEU A 527 -51.67 -6.64 30.00
CA LEU A 527 -50.96 -6.73 28.73
C LEU A 527 -50.54 -5.36 28.20
N THR A 528 -51.39 -4.34 28.32
CA THR A 528 -51.03 -2.96 27.93
C THR A 528 -49.89 -2.43 28.80
N ALA A 529 -49.96 -2.62 30.13
CA ALA A 529 -48.87 -2.22 31.02
C ALA A 529 -47.55 -2.94 30.72
N ARG A 530 -47.60 -4.23 30.34
CA ARG A 530 -46.41 -4.98 29.91
C ARG A 530 -45.83 -4.44 28.61
N HIS A 531 -46.68 -4.18 27.60
CA HIS A 531 -46.24 -3.58 26.35
C HIS A 531 -45.63 -2.19 26.56
N GLU A 532 -46.24 -1.35 27.40
CA GLU A 532 -45.71 -0.02 27.72
C GLU A 532 -44.34 -0.12 28.41
N ALA A 533 -44.16 -1.07 29.33
CA ALA A 533 -42.88 -1.33 29.97
C ALA A 533 -41.82 -1.84 28.98
N GLU A 534 -42.18 -2.77 28.09
CA GLU A 534 -41.29 -3.29 27.04
C GLU A 534 -40.86 -2.19 26.06
N ILE A 535 -41.80 -1.34 25.63
CA ILE A 535 -41.50 -0.17 24.79
C ILE A 535 -40.55 0.77 25.54
N ALA A 536 -40.79 1.05 26.82
CA ALA A 536 -39.91 1.90 27.61
C ALA A 536 -38.50 1.33 27.74
N THR A 537 -38.35 0.01 27.92
CA THR A 537 -37.03 -0.64 27.94
C THR A 537 -36.33 -0.57 26.59
N GLN A 538 -37.03 -0.83 25.49
CA GLN A 538 -36.46 -0.74 24.13
C GLN A 538 -36.03 0.68 23.78
N VAL A 539 -36.81 1.69 24.19
CA VAL A 539 -36.45 3.10 24.00
C VAL A 539 -35.20 3.46 24.81
N ALA A 540 -35.09 2.97 26.05
CA ALA A 540 -33.90 3.20 26.88
C ALA A 540 -32.66 2.50 26.33
N GLU A 541 -32.80 1.29 25.78
CA GLU A 541 -31.71 0.57 25.10
C GLU A 541 -31.26 1.31 23.84
N ARG A 542 -32.20 1.71 22.97
CA ARG A 542 -31.88 2.51 21.78
C ARG A 542 -31.24 3.85 22.11
N ALA A 543 -31.64 4.51 23.20
CA ALA A 543 -30.98 5.73 23.65
C ALA A 543 -29.50 5.50 24.00
N ARG A 544 -29.18 4.40 24.69
CA ARG A 544 -27.79 4.02 24.99
C ARG A 544 -27.01 3.67 23.73
N GLU A 545 -27.62 2.99 22.77
CA GLU A 545 -26.99 2.69 21.48
C GLU A 545 -26.65 3.97 20.72
N VAL A 546 -27.57 4.95 20.70
CA VAL A 546 -27.32 6.27 20.10
C VAL A 546 -26.17 6.98 20.79
N ASP A 547 -26.12 6.99 22.13
CA ASP A 547 -25.02 7.60 22.89
C ASP A 547 -23.65 6.96 22.56
N ILE A 548 -23.61 5.62 22.42
CA ILE A 548 -22.40 4.88 22.04
C ILE A 548 -21.98 5.24 20.62
N LEU A 549 -22.93 5.34 19.69
CA LEU A 549 -22.66 5.72 18.29
C LEU A 549 -22.15 7.15 18.18
N ASP A 550 -22.68 8.09 18.97
CA ASP A 550 -22.20 9.48 19.02
C ASP A 550 -20.77 9.56 19.59
N GLN A 551 -20.44 8.76 20.61
CA GLN A 551 -19.07 8.65 21.12
C GLN A 551 -18.12 8.05 20.07
N ALA A 552 -18.54 7.01 19.34
CA ALA A 552 -17.75 6.42 18.27
C ALA A 552 -17.53 7.40 17.11
N ARG A 553 -18.57 8.16 16.73
CA ARG A 553 -18.49 9.20 15.70
C ARG A 553 -17.51 10.30 16.08
N THR A 554 -17.59 10.84 17.30
CA THR A 554 -16.65 11.88 17.75
C THR A 554 -15.21 11.37 17.83
N ARG A 555 -15.01 10.09 18.17
CA ARG A 555 -13.68 9.46 18.13
C ARG A 555 -13.15 9.37 16.70
N LEU A 556 -13.96 8.90 15.76
CA LEU A 556 -13.59 8.83 14.33
C LEU A 556 -13.29 10.21 13.74
N GLU A 557 -14.05 11.23 14.12
CA GLU A 557 -13.78 12.62 13.70
C GLU A 557 -12.40 13.11 14.22
N ARG A 558 -12.03 12.79 15.46
CA ARG A 558 -10.69 13.09 16.00
C ARG A 558 -9.60 12.32 15.28
N GLU A 559 -9.79 11.03 15.05
CA GLU A 559 -8.81 10.18 14.32
C GLU A 559 -8.60 10.70 12.90
N ASN A 560 -9.68 11.07 12.19
CA ASN A 560 -9.61 11.70 10.87
C ASN A 560 -8.84 13.03 10.88
N LEU A 561 -9.05 13.89 11.88
CA LEU A 561 -8.28 15.13 12.03
C LEU A 561 -6.80 14.85 12.28
N THR A 562 -6.46 13.86 13.10
CA THR A 562 -5.06 13.48 13.34
C THR A 562 -4.39 12.91 12.10
N LEU A 563 -5.11 12.09 11.31
CA LEU A 563 -4.62 11.58 10.04
C LEU A 563 -4.41 12.70 9.04
N ALA A 564 -5.35 13.65 8.94
CA ALA A 564 -5.19 14.82 8.07
C ALA A 564 -3.94 15.64 8.41
N ALA A 565 -3.68 15.88 9.71
CA ALA A 565 -2.46 16.56 10.16
C ALA A 565 -1.19 15.77 9.81
N GLN A 566 -1.20 14.45 9.95
CA GLN A 566 -0.09 13.59 9.55
C GLN A 566 0.17 13.65 8.04
N TYR A 567 -0.89 13.68 7.21
CA TYR A 567 -0.75 13.84 5.76
C TYR A 567 -0.14 15.21 5.41
N GLU A 568 -0.56 16.29 6.07
CA GLU A 568 0.04 17.61 5.86
C GLU A 568 1.54 17.62 6.23
N ASP A 569 1.93 16.98 7.33
CA ASP A 569 3.33 16.89 7.73
C ASP A 569 4.17 16.07 6.74
N VAL A 570 3.63 14.95 6.22
CA VAL A 570 4.31 14.17 5.17
C VAL A 570 4.49 14.99 3.90
N VAL A 571 3.47 15.76 3.49
CA VAL A 571 3.54 16.65 2.32
C VAL A 571 4.59 17.75 2.54
N ARG A 572 4.65 18.35 3.74
CA ARG A 572 5.71 19.33 4.08
C ARG A 572 7.10 18.72 3.97
N GLN A 573 7.31 17.54 4.58
CA GLN A 573 8.60 16.86 4.50
C GLN A 573 8.98 16.47 3.08
N ALA A 574 8.01 16.09 2.23
CA ALA A 574 8.27 15.85 0.81
C ALA A 574 8.74 17.13 0.12
N SER A 575 8.05 18.26 0.35
CA SER A 575 8.43 19.55 -0.22
C SER A 575 9.81 20.04 0.25
N ASP A 576 10.20 19.76 1.49
CA ASP A 576 11.53 20.08 2.01
C ASP A 576 12.61 19.22 1.35
N ARG A 577 12.35 17.91 1.16
CA ARG A 577 13.24 17.02 0.42
C ARG A 577 13.41 17.43 -1.04
N ASP A 578 12.35 17.90 -1.69
CA ASP A 578 12.43 18.39 -3.06
C ASP A 578 13.34 19.64 -3.14
N ARG A 579 13.25 20.57 -2.18
CA ARG A 579 14.16 21.72 -2.10
C ARG A 579 15.61 21.27 -1.88
N ASP A 580 15.84 20.31 -1.00
CA ASP A 580 17.19 19.77 -0.76
C ASP A 580 17.76 19.09 -2.02
N ILE A 581 16.94 18.34 -2.76
CA ILE A 581 17.31 17.73 -4.04
C ILE A 581 17.67 18.80 -5.06
N GLU A 582 16.89 19.88 -5.17
CA GLU A 582 17.21 21.00 -6.05
C GLU A 582 18.56 21.67 -5.67
N LEU A 583 18.81 21.90 -4.39
CA LEU A 583 20.07 22.46 -3.91
C LEU A 583 21.26 21.54 -4.21
N LEU A 584 21.12 20.24 -3.95
CA LEU A 584 22.15 19.24 -4.27
C LEU A 584 22.41 19.16 -5.78
N THR A 585 21.37 19.30 -6.60
CA THR A 585 21.50 19.30 -8.06
C THR A 585 22.27 20.53 -8.54
N ARG A 586 22.03 21.71 -7.95
CA ARG A 586 22.81 22.93 -8.25
C ARG A 586 24.27 22.78 -7.84
N ILE A 587 24.54 22.31 -6.62
CA ILE A 587 25.91 22.09 -6.13
C ILE A 587 26.64 21.07 -7.01
N LYS A 588 25.96 20.00 -7.43
CA LYS A 588 26.55 19.01 -8.35
C LYS A 588 26.93 19.64 -9.69
N ALA A 589 26.06 20.47 -10.27
CA ALA A 589 26.35 21.17 -11.51
C ALA A 589 27.54 22.15 -11.36
N GLU A 590 27.62 22.88 -10.24
CA GLU A 590 28.76 23.74 -9.93
C GLU A 590 30.07 22.96 -9.79
N LEU A 591 30.04 21.79 -9.13
CA LEU A 591 31.20 20.91 -9.01
C LEU A 591 31.62 20.31 -10.35
N GLU A 592 30.67 19.93 -11.21
CA GLU A 592 30.95 19.47 -12.57
C GLU A 592 31.59 20.58 -13.42
N GLN A 593 31.13 21.82 -13.27
CA GLN A 593 31.74 22.98 -13.92
C GLN A 593 33.16 23.25 -13.38
N GLN A 594 33.37 23.16 -12.06
CA GLN A 594 34.71 23.31 -11.48
C GLN A 594 35.65 22.22 -11.95
N ASN A 595 35.18 20.97 -12.02
CA ASN A 595 35.97 19.85 -12.53
C ASN A 595 36.35 20.06 -13.99
N SER A 596 35.43 20.50 -14.86
CA SER A 596 35.73 20.76 -16.28
C SER A 596 36.76 21.88 -16.44
N VAL A 597 36.64 22.96 -15.67
CA VAL A 597 37.65 24.03 -15.64
C VAL A 597 39.01 23.49 -15.20
N LEU A 598 39.06 22.72 -14.10
CA LEU A 598 40.32 22.10 -13.65
C LEU A 598 40.90 21.14 -14.69
N THR A 599 40.07 20.40 -15.42
CA THR A 599 40.56 19.50 -16.48
C THR A 599 41.20 20.29 -17.61
N THR A 600 40.56 21.36 -18.08
CA THR A 600 41.13 22.24 -19.11
C THR A 600 42.43 22.92 -18.65
N GLN A 601 42.53 23.28 -17.37
CA GLN A 601 43.76 23.84 -16.80
C GLN A 601 44.88 22.81 -16.75
N LEU A 602 44.59 21.55 -16.40
CA LEU A 602 45.57 20.46 -16.40
C LEU A 602 46.04 20.12 -17.81
N GLU A 603 45.13 20.11 -18.79
CA GLU A 603 45.46 19.93 -20.21
C GLU A 603 46.39 21.05 -20.70
N GLY A 604 46.02 22.32 -20.46
CA GLY A 604 46.87 23.46 -20.83
C GLY A 604 48.24 23.44 -20.13
N ALA A 605 48.31 23.05 -18.85
CA ALA A 605 49.58 22.89 -18.15
C ALA A 605 50.44 21.76 -18.74
N SER A 606 49.81 20.67 -19.19
CA SER A 606 50.50 19.55 -19.86
C SER A 606 51.06 19.93 -21.23
N GLU A 607 50.32 20.74 -21.99
CA GLU A 607 50.77 21.28 -23.28
C GLU A 607 51.96 22.23 -23.09
N GLN A 608 51.88 23.16 -22.13
CA GLN A 608 52.99 24.03 -21.79
C GLN A 608 54.23 23.26 -21.32
N ALA A 609 54.04 22.17 -20.56
CA ALA A 609 55.15 21.29 -20.16
C ALA A 609 55.78 20.57 -21.37
N ALA A 610 54.95 20.13 -22.33
CA ALA A 610 55.43 19.52 -23.57
C ALA A 610 56.19 20.54 -24.45
N GLU A 611 55.70 21.77 -24.55
CA GLU A 611 56.40 22.88 -25.25
C GLU A 611 57.75 23.17 -24.61
N ARG A 612 57.80 23.36 -23.28
CA ARG A 612 59.07 23.55 -22.56
C ARG A 612 60.03 22.38 -22.73
N SER A 613 59.52 21.14 -22.80
CA SER A 613 60.36 19.98 -23.09
C SER A 613 60.97 20.06 -24.50
N ARG A 614 60.18 20.46 -25.51
CA ARG A 614 60.68 20.65 -26.88
C ARG A 614 61.71 21.77 -26.94
N GLU A 615 61.47 22.89 -26.26
CA GLU A 615 62.43 24.00 -26.15
C GLU A 615 63.73 23.56 -25.49
N LEU A 616 63.66 22.81 -24.39
CA LEU A 616 64.84 22.26 -23.72
C LEU A 616 65.61 21.31 -24.63
N ASP A 617 64.94 20.47 -25.41
CA ASP A 617 65.61 19.58 -26.35
C ASP A 617 66.25 20.33 -27.52
N ALA A 618 65.60 21.39 -28.03
CA ALA A 618 66.19 22.30 -29.01
C ALA A 618 67.43 23.01 -28.46
N LEU A 619 67.37 23.51 -27.22
CA LEU A 619 68.52 24.12 -26.54
C LEU A 619 69.65 23.13 -26.30
N LYS A 620 69.35 21.87 -25.92
CA LYS A 620 70.37 20.81 -25.80
C LYS A 620 71.05 20.54 -27.14
N GLN A 621 70.27 20.46 -28.22
CA GLN A 621 70.82 20.26 -29.57
C GLN A 621 71.69 21.43 -29.99
N ALA A 622 71.25 22.68 -29.78
CA ALA A 622 72.02 23.87 -30.06
C ALA A 622 73.32 23.93 -29.25
N ASN A 623 73.28 23.57 -27.96
CA ASN A 623 74.48 23.53 -27.12
C ASN A 623 75.46 22.45 -27.59
N ALA A 624 74.97 21.26 -27.97
CA ALA A 624 75.80 20.21 -28.54
C ALA A 624 76.46 20.63 -29.87
N VAL A 625 75.76 21.38 -30.71
CA VAL A 625 76.34 21.98 -31.93
C VAL A 625 77.40 23.01 -31.58
N SER A 626 77.12 23.93 -30.66
CA SER A 626 78.09 24.94 -30.21
C SER A 626 79.34 24.32 -29.56
N GLU A 627 79.19 23.23 -28.80
CA GLU A 627 80.32 22.48 -28.25
C GLU A 627 81.16 21.82 -29.34
N ARG A 628 80.53 21.24 -30.37
CA ARG A 628 81.26 20.70 -31.54
C ARG A 628 81.99 21.81 -32.30
N GLU A 629 81.35 22.96 -32.51
CA GLU A 629 81.98 24.13 -33.12
C GLU A 629 83.17 24.62 -32.30
N ARG A 630 83.05 24.71 -30.96
CA ARG A 630 84.18 25.03 -30.08
C ARG A 630 85.31 24.02 -30.17
N GLN A 631 85.00 22.72 -30.22
CA GLN A 631 86.01 21.66 -30.37
C GLN A 631 86.72 21.75 -31.72
N THR A 632 85.98 21.99 -32.81
CA THR A 632 86.58 22.17 -34.15
C THR A 632 87.41 23.44 -34.25
N LEU A 633 86.98 24.54 -33.64
CA LEU A 633 87.76 25.76 -33.55
C LEU A 633 89.02 25.56 -32.70
N ALA A 634 88.92 24.85 -31.57
CA ALA A 634 90.08 24.50 -30.74
C ALA A 634 91.09 23.65 -31.52
N ALA A 635 90.64 22.64 -32.26
CA ALA A 635 91.51 21.85 -33.13
C ALA A 635 92.18 22.69 -34.22
N ARG A 636 91.45 23.61 -34.86
CA ARG A 636 92.02 24.56 -35.83
C ARG A 636 93.06 25.49 -35.20
N HIS A 637 92.83 25.95 -33.97
CA HIS A 637 93.81 26.76 -33.23
C HIS A 637 95.05 25.95 -32.86
N GLU A 638 94.90 24.69 -32.43
CA GLU A 638 96.05 23.80 -32.19
C GLU A 638 96.87 23.56 -33.46
N ASP A 639 96.22 23.33 -34.60
CA ASP A 639 96.91 23.13 -35.88
C ASP A 639 97.58 24.41 -36.37
N ALA A 640 96.95 25.58 -36.20
CA ALA A 640 97.58 26.87 -36.48
C ALA A 640 98.80 27.12 -35.58
N VAL A 641 98.72 26.77 -34.28
CA VAL A 641 99.86 26.85 -33.36
C VAL A 641 101.00 25.91 -33.79
N LYS A 642 100.69 24.70 -34.26
CA LYS A 642 101.71 23.79 -34.82
C LYS A 642 102.37 24.39 -36.06
N GLN A 643 101.58 24.94 -36.99
CA GLN A 643 102.10 25.62 -38.18
C GLN A 643 103.00 26.81 -37.80
N GLU A 644 102.59 27.63 -36.83
CA GLU A 644 103.43 28.73 -36.33
C GLU A 644 104.73 28.23 -35.68
N VAL A 645 104.73 27.08 -35.00
CA VAL A 645 105.95 26.46 -34.47
C VAL A 645 106.83 25.93 -35.60
N GLU A 646 106.25 25.31 -36.63
CA GLU A 646 106.96 24.86 -37.82
C GLU A 646 107.58 26.03 -38.58
N HIS A 647 106.82 27.10 -38.84
CA HIS A 647 107.33 28.33 -39.45
C HIS A 647 108.44 28.99 -38.61
N LYS A 648 108.32 28.98 -37.27
CA LYS A 648 109.43 29.44 -36.40
C LYS A 648 110.69 28.60 -36.57
N ARG A 649 110.58 27.27 -36.66
CA ARG A 649 111.72 26.38 -36.92
C ARG A 649 112.32 26.64 -38.30
N GLU A 650 111.49 26.85 -39.33
CA GLU A 650 111.94 27.22 -40.66
C GLU A 650 112.69 28.56 -40.64
N ILE A 651 112.18 29.57 -39.92
CA ILE A 651 112.84 30.86 -39.74
C ILE A 651 114.19 30.68 -39.03
N GLU A 652 114.27 29.86 -37.98
CA GLU A 652 115.52 29.56 -37.28
C GLU A 652 116.55 28.88 -38.20
N LEU A 653 116.12 27.92 -39.01
CA LEU A 653 116.98 27.27 -40.01
C LEU A 653 117.46 28.26 -41.07
N LEU A 654 116.58 29.14 -41.56
CA LEU A 654 116.93 30.20 -42.51
C LEU A 654 117.88 31.23 -41.89
N GLN A 655 117.72 31.57 -40.61
CA GLN A 655 118.65 32.44 -39.89
C GLN A 655 120.03 31.78 -39.71
N ALA A 656 120.08 30.48 -39.43
CA ALA A 656 121.34 29.73 -39.35
C ALA A 656 122.03 29.68 -40.73
N ALA A 657 121.30 29.39 -41.80
CA ALA A 657 121.81 29.43 -43.17
C ALA A 657 122.30 30.83 -43.56
N LYS A 658 121.59 31.89 -43.17
CA LYS A 658 122.01 33.27 -43.39
C LYS A 658 123.33 33.58 -42.66
N LYS A 659 123.48 33.18 -41.40
CA LYS A 659 124.75 33.33 -40.65
C LYS A 659 125.90 32.57 -41.32
N GLN A 660 125.62 31.38 -41.84
CA GLN A 660 126.62 30.59 -42.56
C GLN A 660 127.05 31.29 -43.86
N LEU A 661 126.10 31.81 -44.63
CA LEU A 661 126.37 32.61 -45.83
C LEU A 661 127.11 33.92 -45.52
N GLU A 662 126.80 34.59 -44.40
CA GLU A 662 127.56 35.77 -43.95
C GLU A 662 129.00 35.40 -43.56
N GLY A 663 129.19 34.24 -42.92
CA GLY A 663 130.51 33.65 -42.67
C GLY A 663 131.28 33.37 -43.96
N GLU A 664 130.67 32.69 -44.93
CA GLU A 664 131.25 32.42 -46.24
C GLU A 664 131.57 33.70 -47.01
N LYS A 665 130.69 34.71 -46.95
CA LYS A 665 130.93 36.03 -47.54
C LYS A 665 132.14 36.73 -46.89
N SER A 666 132.31 36.61 -45.57
CA SER A 666 133.47 37.17 -44.87
C SER A 666 134.79 36.47 -45.27
N ILE A 667 134.75 35.16 -45.49
CA ILE A 667 135.90 34.38 -46.00
C ILE A 667 136.21 34.75 -47.45
N LEU A 668 135.20 34.92 -48.31
CA LEU A 668 135.40 35.39 -49.68
C LEU A 668 135.96 36.83 -49.72
N LEU A 669 135.51 37.70 -48.81
CA LEU A 669 136.06 39.05 -48.67
C LEU A 669 137.52 39.04 -48.18
N SER A 670 137.90 38.12 -47.29
CA SER A 670 139.31 37.98 -46.90
C SER A 670 140.15 37.44 -48.05
N GLN A 671 139.66 36.44 -48.80
CA GLN A 671 140.33 35.92 -50.00
C GLN A 671 140.48 36.99 -51.09
N HIS A 672 139.45 37.84 -51.29
CA HIS A 672 139.55 38.97 -52.22
C HIS A 672 140.53 40.04 -51.72
N GLY A 673 140.58 40.29 -50.41
CA GLY A 673 141.57 41.19 -49.79
C GLY A 673 143.01 40.69 -49.96
N GLU A 674 143.24 39.39 -49.81
CA GLU A 674 144.54 38.75 -50.06
C GLU A 674 144.92 38.80 -51.55
N SER A 675 143.97 38.55 -52.45
CA SER A 675 144.20 38.70 -53.90
C SER A 675 144.50 40.15 -54.29
N SER A 676 143.83 41.14 -53.68
CA SER A 676 144.15 42.56 -53.89
C SER A 676 145.52 42.95 -53.36
N ARG A 677 145.98 42.38 -52.24
CA ARG A 677 147.36 42.60 -51.73
C ARG A 677 148.41 42.05 -52.69
N LEU A 678 148.20 40.85 -53.22
CA LEU A 678 149.10 40.27 -54.23
C LEU A 678 149.16 41.12 -55.51
N VAL A 679 148.03 41.70 -55.93
CA VAL A 679 148.00 42.64 -57.08
C VAL A 679 148.79 43.92 -56.77
N VAL A 680 148.70 44.47 -55.56
CA VAL A 680 149.49 45.64 -55.15
C VAL A 680 150.99 45.33 -55.11
N GLU A 681 151.40 44.17 -54.57
CA GLU A 681 152.80 43.72 -54.58
C GLU A 681 153.35 43.55 -56.00
N HIS A 682 152.55 43.02 -56.94
CA HIS A 682 152.95 42.90 -58.34
C HIS A 682 153.08 44.28 -59.03
N VAL A 683 152.26 45.26 -58.67
CA VAL A 683 152.37 46.63 -59.19
C VAL A 683 153.62 47.36 -58.64
N GLU A 684 153.97 47.14 -57.39
CA GLU A 684 155.20 47.70 -56.79
C GLU A 684 156.48 47.10 -57.42
N GLN A 685 156.49 45.81 -57.73
CA GLN A 685 157.59 45.17 -58.45
C GLN A 685 157.78 45.73 -59.87
N ILE A 686 156.69 46.08 -60.56
CA ILE A 686 156.74 46.68 -61.91
C ILE A 686 157.33 48.09 -61.84
N ASN A 687 156.91 48.92 -60.87
CA ASN A 687 157.43 50.28 -60.70
C ASN A 687 158.93 50.31 -60.33
N ALA A 688 159.40 49.36 -59.51
CA ALA A 688 160.81 49.25 -59.16
C ALA A 688 161.71 48.90 -60.36
N LEU A 689 161.22 48.05 -61.27
CA LEU A 689 161.93 47.73 -62.52
C LEU A 689 161.94 48.91 -63.51
N GLN A 690 160.90 49.75 -63.49
CA GLN A 690 160.79 50.92 -64.36
C GLN A 690 161.77 52.03 -63.96
N GLN A 691 161.97 52.27 -62.66
CA GLN A 691 162.99 53.20 -62.14
C GLN A 691 164.43 52.77 -62.44
N GLN A 692 164.72 51.46 -62.50
CA GLN A 692 166.05 50.99 -62.89
C GLN A 692 166.39 51.29 -64.36
N LEU A 693 165.38 51.36 -65.22
CA LEU A 693 165.55 51.65 -66.65
C LEU A 693 165.79 53.15 -66.91
N GLU A 694 165.11 54.04 -66.17
CA GLU A 694 165.34 55.49 -66.27
C GLU A 694 166.74 55.89 -65.76
N ASN A 695 167.20 55.32 -64.64
CA ASN A 695 168.54 55.60 -64.11
C ASN A 695 169.67 55.15 -65.05
N GLN A 696 169.47 54.07 -65.82
CA GLN A 696 170.44 53.64 -66.82
C GLN A 696 170.48 54.62 -68.02
N GLN A 697 169.34 55.14 -68.46
CA GLN A 697 169.27 56.08 -69.57
C GLN A 697 169.89 57.45 -69.24
N GLU A 698 169.77 57.92 -67.99
CA GLU A 698 170.45 59.16 -67.54
C GLU A 698 171.97 58.99 -67.49
N SER A 699 172.47 57.83 -67.06
CA SER A 699 173.92 57.56 -67.00
C SER A 699 174.59 57.52 -68.38
N ASP A 700 173.89 57.03 -69.40
CA ASP A 700 174.38 57.01 -70.80
C ASP A 700 174.35 58.40 -71.46
N ALA A 701 173.43 59.27 -71.07
CA ALA A 701 173.38 60.66 -71.54
C ALA A 701 174.53 61.50 -70.97
N GLU A 702 174.89 61.29 -69.70
CA GLU A 702 175.99 61.99 -69.02
C GLU A 702 177.36 61.61 -69.60
N LEU A 703 177.55 60.36 -70.01
CA LEU A 703 178.79 59.86 -70.60
C LEU A 703 179.03 60.44 -72.02
N LYS A 704 177.97 60.63 -72.81
CA LYS A 704 178.03 61.30 -74.12
C LYS A 704 178.29 62.81 -74.01
N ALA A 705 177.83 63.47 -72.94
CA ALA A 705 178.13 64.88 -72.69
C ALA A 705 179.60 65.11 -72.33
N ARG A 706 180.22 64.20 -71.56
CA ARG A 706 181.65 64.27 -71.20
C ARG A 706 182.59 64.06 -72.38
N GLN A 707 182.21 63.23 -73.38
CA GLN A 707 183.03 63.03 -74.58
C GLN A 707 183.07 64.26 -75.53
N ARG A 708 182.04 65.12 -75.52
CA ARG A 708 182.03 66.34 -76.34
C ARG A 708 182.89 67.46 -75.75
N LEU A 709 182.89 67.59 -74.42
CA LEU A 709 183.67 68.61 -73.69
C LEU A 709 185.18 68.41 -73.82
N VAL A 710 185.66 67.16 -73.91
CA VAL A 710 187.09 66.86 -74.07
C VAL A 710 187.59 67.17 -75.50
N GLN A 711 186.75 67.03 -76.53
CA GLN A 711 187.12 67.37 -77.90
C GLN A 711 187.20 68.90 -78.12
N GLU A 712 186.37 69.68 -77.42
CA GLU A 712 186.41 71.15 -77.51
C GLU A 712 187.64 71.77 -76.84
N GLU A 713 188.09 71.21 -75.70
CA GLU A 713 189.32 71.66 -75.04
C GLU A 713 190.59 71.33 -75.85
N MET A 714 190.57 70.24 -76.64
CA MET A 714 191.69 69.87 -77.51
C MET A 714 191.89 70.85 -78.68
N ILE A 715 190.81 71.38 -79.25
CA ILE A 715 190.85 72.36 -80.36
C ILE A 715 191.29 73.75 -79.86
N ARG A 716 190.96 74.10 -78.61
CA ARG A 716 191.34 75.39 -78.00
C ARG A 716 192.82 75.48 -77.66
N ALA A 717 193.45 74.37 -77.29
CA ALA A 717 194.87 74.31 -76.99
C ALA A 717 195.75 74.43 -78.24
N GLU A 718 195.32 73.90 -79.39
CA GLU A 718 196.06 74.01 -80.67
C GLU A 718 196.07 75.45 -81.21
N ALA A 719 194.99 76.21 -81.02
CA ALA A 719 194.90 77.60 -81.47
C ALA A 719 195.77 78.58 -80.64
N GLN A 720 196.11 78.25 -79.38
CA GLN A 720 196.90 79.13 -78.50
C GLN A 720 198.42 78.96 -78.69
N LEU A 721 198.88 77.84 -79.27
CA LEU A 721 200.31 77.64 -79.55
C LEU A 721 200.76 78.25 -80.88
N GLU A 722 199.87 78.42 -81.87
CA GLU A 722 200.22 79.17 -83.09
C GLU A 722 200.36 80.68 -82.85
N LEU A 723 199.56 81.25 -81.93
CA LEU A 723 199.57 82.70 -81.68
C LEU A 723 200.82 83.20 -80.95
N ILE A 724 201.47 82.36 -80.15
CA ILE A 724 202.74 82.72 -79.48
C ILE A 724 203.93 82.58 -80.44
N LYS A 725 203.77 81.82 -81.52
CA LYS A 725 204.80 81.65 -82.56
C LYS A 725 204.99 82.91 -83.42
N ASP A 726 203.96 83.78 -83.51
CA ASP A 726 203.96 84.92 -84.44
C ASP A 726 204.46 86.25 -83.85
N ILE A 727 204.67 86.35 -82.53
CA ILE A 727 205.01 87.64 -81.90
C ILE A 727 206.51 87.76 -81.55
N LEU A 728 207.27 86.66 -81.46
CA LEU A 728 208.64 86.70 -80.94
C LEU A 728 209.78 86.67 -81.96
N LEU A 729 209.51 86.54 -83.27
CA LEU A 729 210.58 86.57 -84.28
C LEU A 729 210.21 87.39 -85.52
N ARG A 730 210.63 88.65 -85.51
CA ARG A 730 211.07 89.33 -86.73
C ARG A 730 212.46 89.91 -86.50
N GLU A 731 213.47 89.11 -86.82
CA GLU A 731 214.73 89.60 -87.39
C GLU A 731 214.76 89.19 -88.87
N PRO A 732 215.40 89.99 -89.75
CA PRO A 732 215.51 89.69 -91.16
C PRO A 732 216.78 88.88 -91.48
N GLU A 733 216.85 88.35 -92.70
CA GLU A 733 218.02 87.78 -93.42
C GLU A 733 218.06 86.25 -93.60
N LEU A 734 218.06 85.89 -94.90
CA LEU A 734 218.32 84.61 -95.60
C LEU A 734 217.42 83.39 -95.33
#